data_AF-A0A9D9EV07-F1
#
_entry.id   AF-A0A9D9EV07-F1
#
_cell.length_a   1.000
_cell.length_b   1.000
_cell.length_c   1.000
_cell.angle_alpha   90.00
_cell.angle_beta   90.00
_cell.angle_gamma   90.00
#
_symmetry.space_group_name_H-M   'P 1'
#
loop_
_entity.id
_entity.type
_entity.pdbx_description
1 polymer ?
#
loop_
_entity_poly.entity_id
_entity_poly.type
_entity_poly.pdbx_seq_one_letter_code
_entity_poly.pdbx_strand_id
1 'polypeptide(L)'
;MSAEEYAFFNDIRPYSVKMMMSEMLRNPDATWLDGRQGDRKWNYTTGLELKSFLDVAHRYDLPYAVDYVRDWADTMATDEGKVYGYKLENYNLDHICPARIYFDLYFMTGDQKYRRVLREIRRQLDTQPRTESGEFWHKQIYPHQVWLDGLYMALPFYTQYARRFGPGEDRDSLYRDIVHQFVEAARNTRDPETGLFRHAWDESRKMFWADPSTGQSDHAWGRADGWYAAALVDVLDYLPEKDPGRKTLISQLEYLLTSVKKYADPETGMWYQVLDCPGREGNYLESTCSAMFTYAVLKGVRCRYLSAEWRDYALDLYDRLVKTFIRENPDGTVSLTSCCSVGGLGGRQNRAGDYAYYLSEPVIDNDCKGVGPFIWASLEYEALNNIDYIYDGLTVRNGEVLKEKISREPAFSGAAGGGMYSRGGKGGKVYKVTTLEDTGEEGSLRWAVEQEGPRIIEFAVGGDIHLDRTLKIEDPYISILGQTAPGDGITIRDHGVYINTDHVIIRYLRFRMGSESKDENDALGARHSDNVIIDHCSISWATDENASFYANSNSTVQWCIISEALNSSIHHKGQHGYGGIWGGRNVSFHHNLLAHNNSRNPRFDHPALYEGDDLLFRRGTVEFVNNIVYNWGMKAIYGGEEGWFNVAGNLFRTGKGTKNLDGRYIEISTSRETSLIPGSYYIAGNYYDFIPAMEGNYLGRKPDMKKIEFNYQLYMTVSAKAPFQCRVPVEVKPIDSEYKKILKDAGASKKRDAVDSRIVKECRKGTVTFSGSVTGIPGIIDSENDVL
;
A
#
# COMPACT_ATOMS: atom_id res chain seq x y z
N MET A 1 11.84 22.30 -28.35
CA MET A 1 11.88 20.83 -28.23
C MET A 1 10.84 20.27 -29.17
N SER A 2 11.12 19.16 -29.87
CA SER A 2 10.23 18.63 -30.91
C SER A 2 9.12 17.77 -30.29
N ALA A 3 7.98 17.64 -30.97
CA ALA A 3 6.88 16.75 -30.54
C ALA A 3 7.32 15.28 -30.39
N GLU A 4 8.41 14.88 -31.06
CA GLU A 4 9.00 13.55 -30.96
C GLU A 4 9.73 13.32 -29.62
N GLU A 5 10.27 14.37 -28.98
CA GLU A 5 11.03 14.26 -27.71
C GLU A 5 10.12 13.94 -26.50
N TYR A 6 8.82 14.26 -26.60
CA TYR A 6 7.84 14.05 -25.53
C TYR A 6 6.79 12.98 -25.84
N ALA A 7 6.90 12.31 -26.99
CA ALA A 7 5.92 11.31 -27.43
C ALA A 7 5.68 10.19 -26.40
N PHE A 8 6.66 9.89 -25.52
CA PHE A 8 6.52 8.88 -24.47
C PHE A 8 5.44 9.22 -23.42
N PHE A 9 5.07 10.50 -23.26
CA PHE A 9 3.96 10.88 -22.38
C PHE A 9 2.64 10.24 -22.80
N ASN A 10 2.47 9.90 -24.09
CA ASN A 10 1.30 9.19 -24.61
C ASN A 10 1.23 7.74 -24.11
N ASP A 11 2.36 7.16 -23.68
CA ASP A 11 2.44 5.80 -23.16
C ASP A 11 2.20 5.75 -21.63
N ILE A 12 2.18 6.90 -20.96
CA ILE A 12 1.87 7.00 -19.53
C ILE A 12 0.35 6.94 -19.36
N ARG A 13 -0.13 5.78 -18.93
CA ARG A 13 -1.57 5.53 -18.75
C ARG A 13 -2.15 6.07 -17.44
N PRO A 14 -1.48 5.94 -16.27
CA PRO A 14 -2.02 6.49 -15.04
C PRO A 14 -1.93 8.02 -15.07
N TYR A 15 -3.06 8.69 -14.83
CA TYR A 15 -3.11 10.14 -14.81
C TYR A 15 -2.33 10.72 -13.63
N SER A 16 -2.20 9.99 -12.52
CA SER A 16 -1.40 10.42 -11.38
C SER A 16 0.08 10.61 -11.79
N VAL A 17 0.64 9.63 -12.50
CA VAL A 17 2.02 9.68 -13.04
C VAL A 17 2.11 10.70 -14.17
N LYS A 18 1.15 10.73 -15.10
CA LYS A 18 1.18 11.64 -16.26
C LYS A 18 1.13 13.10 -15.82
N MET A 19 0.28 13.43 -14.84
CA MET A 19 0.17 14.78 -14.27
C MET A 19 1.43 15.16 -13.50
N MET A 20 1.92 14.30 -12.60
CA MET A 20 3.16 14.54 -11.86
C MET A 20 4.34 14.82 -12.80
N MET A 21 4.53 13.98 -13.83
CA MET A 21 5.62 14.17 -14.79
C MET A 21 5.42 15.43 -15.65
N SER A 22 4.17 15.80 -15.96
CA SER A 22 3.86 17.03 -16.68
C SER A 22 4.25 18.25 -15.84
N GLU A 23 4.00 18.21 -14.54
CA GLU A 23 4.39 19.27 -13.60
C GLU A 23 5.90 19.35 -13.38
N MET A 24 6.59 18.22 -13.17
CA MET A 24 8.05 18.20 -13.06
C MET A 24 8.75 18.71 -14.33
N LEU A 25 8.09 18.56 -15.49
CA LEU A 25 8.59 19.12 -16.74
C LEU A 25 8.35 20.63 -16.83
N ARG A 26 7.13 21.08 -16.49
CA ARG A 26 6.78 22.51 -16.46
C ARG A 26 7.58 23.29 -15.42
N ASN A 27 7.87 22.64 -14.31
CA ASN A 27 8.55 23.18 -13.14
C ASN A 27 9.81 22.33 -12.87
N PRO A 28 10.94 22.61 -13.54
CA PRO A 28 12.21 21.91 -13.32
C PRO A 28 12.72 21.94 -11.88
N ASP A 29 12.37 22.99 -11.15
CA ASP A 29 12.66 23.22 -9.74
C ASP A 29 11.32 23.29 -8.99
N ALA A 30 11.18 22.45 -7.97
CA ALA A 30 9.98 22.38 -7.13
C ALA A 30 9.61 23.70 -6.45
N THR A 31 10.56 24.63 -6.27
CA THR A 31 10.27 25.97 -5.77
C THR A 31 9.42 26.80 -6.73
N TRP A 32 9.29 26.39 -7.99
CA TRP A 32 8.54 27.11 -9.03
C TRP A 32 7.09 26.64 -9.17
N LEU A 33 6.70 25.53 -8.51
CA LEU A 33 5.36 24.94 -8.64
C LEU A 33 4.22 25.95 -8.37
N ASP A 34 4.39 26.89 -7.44
CA ASP A 34 3.39 27.94 -7.17
C ASP A 34 3.54 29.21 -8.04
N GLY A 35 4.21 29.09 -9.20
CA GLY A 35 4.44 30.16 -10.17
C GLY A 35 5.56 31.13 -9.80
N ARG A 36 6.38 30.82 -8.78
CA ARG A 36 7.45 31.69 -8.25
C ARG A 36 8.82 31.37 -8.83
N GLN A 37 9.00 31.57 -10.13
CA GLN A 37 10.32 31.38 -10.74
C GLN A 37 11.38 32.29 -10.11
N GLY A 38 12.41 31.68 -9.50
CA GLY A 38 13.54 32.38 -8.89
C GLY A 38 13.34 32.89 -7.45
N ASP A 39 12.22 32.57 -6.79
CA ASP A 39 11.99 32.89 -5.37
C ASP A 39 11.47 31.66 -4.62
N ARG A 40 12.02 31.36 -3.44
CA ARG A 40 11.56 30.24 -2.61
C ARG A 40 10.61 30.74 -1.53
N LYS A 41 9.53 30.00 -1.26
CA LYS A 41 8.55 30.35 -0.23
C LYS A 41 8.05 29.12 0.50
N TRP A 42 7.96 29.20 1.83
CA TRP A 42 7.27 28.20 2.62
C TRP A 42 5.76 28.40 2.50
N ASN A 43 5.13 27.59 1.66
CA ASN A 43 3.74 27.76 1.27
C ASN A 43 3.04 26.39 1.14
N TYR A 44 1.78 26.33 1.59
CA TYR A 44 1.01 25.08 1.59
C TYR A 44 0.81 24.53 0.18
N THR A 45 0.68 25.39 -0.83
CA THR A 45 0.41 24.99 -2.22
C THR A 45 1.50 24.06 -2.75
N THR A 46 2.76 24.43 -2.59
CA THR A 46 3.90 23.61 -3.03
C THR A 46 4.01 22.32 -2.22
N GLY A 47 3.92 22.41 -0.88
CA GLY A 47 4.02 21.23 -0.03
C GLY A 47 2.88 20.21 -0.21
N LEU A 48 1.68 20.70 -0.51
CA LEU A 48 0.49 19.91 -0.87
C LEU A 48 0.75 19.08 -2.13
N GLU A 49 1.17 19.74 -3.21
CA GLU A 49 1.41 19.07 -4.48
C GLU A 49 2.60 18.11 -4.39
N LEU A 50 3.69 18.50 -3.73
CA LEU A 50 4.82 17.61 -3.47
C LEU A 50 4.44 16.39 -2.60
N LYS A 51 3.49 16.53 -1.68
CA LYS A 51 2.96 15.38 -0.95
C LYS A 51 2.26 14.41 -1.90
N SER A 52 1.49 14.90 -2.87
CA SER A 52 0.88 14.05 -3.89
C SER A 52 1.94 13.36 -4.77
N PHE A 53 3.07 14.02 -5.07
CA PHE A 53 4.16 13.41 -5.83
C PHE A 53 4.84 12.28 -5.05
N LEU A 54 5.03 12.45 -3.74
CA LEU A 54 5.50 11.35 -2.88
C LEU A 54 4.54 10.17 -2.88
N ASP A 55 3.23 10.42 -2.87
CA ASP A 55 2.23 9.34 -2.91
C ASP A 55 2.26 8.58 -4.25
N VAL A 56 2.44 9.29 -5.37
CA VAL A 56 2.71 8.66 -6.68
C VAL A 56 4.01 7.87 -6.64
N ALA A 57 5.07 8.45 -6.06
CA ALA A 57 6.37 7.81 -5.96
C ALA A 57 6.33 6.52 -5.13
N HIS A 58 5.60 6.51 -4.01
CA HIS A 58 5.40 5.32 -3.18
C HIS A 58 4.55 4.27 -3.90
N ARG A 59 3.46 4.69 -4.56
CA ARG A 59 2.62 3.76 -5.30
C ARG A 59 3.38 3.13 -6.45
N TYR A 60 4.09 3.91 -7.27
CA TYR A 60 4.71 3.42 -8.51
C TYR A 60 6.21 3.14 -8.42
N ASP A 61 6.80 3.32 -7.24
CA ASP A 61 8.23 3.17 -6.98
C ASP A 61 9.07 4.01 -7.94
N LEU A 62 8.90 5.33 -7.86
CA LEU A 62 9.52 6.31 -8.76
C LEU A 62 10.57 7.15 -8.00
N PRO A 63 11.81 6.67 -7.87
CA PRO A 63 12.83 7.32 -7.02
C PRO A 63 13.18 8.74 -7.47
N TYR A 64 13.08 9.06 -8.77
CA TYR A 64 13.34 10.41 -9.28
C TYR A 64 12.33 11.45 -8.77
N ALA A 65 11.09 11.04 -8.50
CA ALA A 65 10.07 11.92 -7.92
C ALA A 65 10.35 12.16 -6.42
N VAL A 66 10.86 11.16 -5.71
CA VAL A 66 11.35 11.32 -4.32
C VAL A 66 12.50 12.33 -4.29
N ASP A 67 13.47 12.20 -5.21
CA ASP A 67 14.59 13.14 -5.31
C ASP A 67 14.11 14.57 -5.55
N TYR A 68 13.16 14.77 -6.47
CA TYR A 68 12.57 16.10 -6.74
C TYR A 68 11.92 16.72 -5.50
N VAL A 69 11.21 15.93 -4.70
CA VAL A 69 10.60 16.39 -3.44
C VAL A 69 11.66 16.67 -2.37
N ARG A 70 12.68 15.80 -2.28
CA ARG A 70 13.79 15.96 -1.33
C ARG A 70 14.59 17.23 -1.61
N ASP A 71 14.86 17.53 -2.87
CA ASP A 71 15.60 18.74 -3.27
C ASP A 71 14.87 20.01 -2.80
N TRP A 72 13.53 20.04 -2.85
CA TRP A 72 12.74 21.12 -2.25
C TRP A 72 12.87 21.17 -0.73
N ALA A 73 12.68 20.03 -0.06
CA ALA A 73 12.72 19.95 1.40
C ALA A 73 14.07 20.43 1.95
N ASP A 74 15.17 19.99 1.34
CA ASP A 74 16.53 20.34 1.71
C ASP A 74 16.85 21.81 1.39
N THR A 75 16.20 22.38 0.38
CA THR A 75 16.29 23.82 0.09
C THR A 75 15.51 24.67 1.10
N MET A 76 14.45 24.12 1.70
CA MET A 76 13.55 24.86 2.58
C MET A 76 13.91 24.79 4.07
N ALA A 77 14.72 23.83 4.50
CA ALA A 77 15.11 23.69 5.90
C ALA A 77 16.61 23.47 6.10
N THR A 78 17.16 24.03 7.16
CA THR A 78 18.56 23.77 7.57
C THR A 78 18.70 22.45 8.31
N ASP A 79 19.94 21.97 8.49
CA ASP A 79 20.23 20.76 9.27
C ASP A 79 19.72 20.84 10.71
N GLU A 80 19.66 22.02 11.32
CA GLU A 80 19.08 22.24 12.66
C GLU A 80 17.55 22.21 12.68
N GLY A 81 16.90 22.08 11.52
CA GLY A 81 15.45 22.07 11.37
C GLY A 81 14.81 23.45 11.31
N LYS A 82 15.58 24.51 11.02
CA LYS A 82 15.02 25.86 10.81
C LYS A 82 14.45 25.97 9.41
N VAL A 83 13.17 26.34 9.32
CA VAL A 83 12.44 26.43 8.05
C VAL A 83 12.51 27.86 7.49
N TYR A 84 12.86 27.98 6.21
CA TYR A 84 12.98 29.26 5.52
C TYR A 84 11.64 30.02 5.48
N GLY A 85 11.64 31.28 5.92
CA GLY A 85 10.45 32.14 5.90
C GLY A 85 9.38 31.78 6.94
N TYR A 86 9.52 30.67 7.66
CA TYR A 86 8.64 30.29 8.76
C TYR A 86 8.87 31.18 9.98
N LYS A 87 7.78 31.64 10.61
CA LYS A 87 7.79 32.42 11.85
C LYS A 87 6.62 31.97 12.71
N LEU A 88 6.91 31.51 13.92
CA LEU A 88 5.93 31.02 14.88
C LEU A 88 4.90 32.10 15.24
N GLU A 89 5.34 33.35 15.37
CA GLU A 89 4.53 34.49 15.80
C GLU A 89 3.42 34.87 14.81
N ASN A 90 3.52 34.39 13.56
CA ASN A 90 2.46 34.56 12.58
C ASN A 90 1.24 33.68 12.89
N TYR A 91 1.42 32.60 13.66
CA TYR A 91 0.41 31.58 13.95
C TYR A 91 -0.43 31.23 12.73
N ASN A 92 0.23 31.02 11.58
CA ASN A 92 -0.43 30.81 10.30
C ASN A 92 -0.63 29.31 10.08
N LEU A 93 -1.87 28.84 10.05
CA LEU A 93 -2.15 27.41 9.81
C LEU A 93 -1.64 26.93 8.44
N ASP A 94 -1.60 27.80 7.42
CA ASP A 94 -1.06 27.45 6.09
C ASP A 94 0.41 27.02 6.15
N HIS A 95 1.15 27.44 7.17
CA HIS A 95 2.55 27.04 7.33
C HIS A 95 2.72 25.64 7.93
N ILE A 96 1.64 24.98 8.32
CA ILE A 96 1.68 23.62 8.89
C ILE A 96 1.68 22.57 7.78
N CYS A 97 0.78 22.71 6.79
CA CYS A 97 0.57 21.77 5.69
C CYS A 97 1.87 21.34 4.95
N PRO A 98 2.81 22.23 4.58
CA PRO A 98 4.00 21.82 3.82
C PRO A 98 4.93 20.88 4.59
N ALA A 99 4.80 20.82 5.92
CA ALA A 99 5.59 19.92 6.74
C ALA A 99 5.18 18.45 6.58
N ARG A 100 4.03 18.14 5.96
CA ARG A 100 3.55 16.76 5.80
C ARG A 100 4.54 15.87 5.04
N ILE A 101 5.23 16.39 4.02
CA ILE A 101 6.23 15.62 3.25
C ILE A 101 7.43 15.15 4.10
N TYR A 102 7.71 15.84 5.21
CA TYR A 102 8.85 15.54 6.06
C TYR A 102 8.65 14.27 6.88
N PHE A 103 7.41 13.83 7.09
CA PHE A 103 7.16 12.52 7.69
C PHE A 103 7.74 11.42 6.81
N ASP A 104 7.36 11.39 5.54
CA ASP A 104 7.81 10.40 4.57
C ASP A 104 9.35 10.43 4.44
N LEU A 105 9.93 11.61 4.21
CA LEU A 105 11.39 11.76 4.11
C LEU A 105 12.13 11.28 5.36
N TYR A 106 11.60 11.53 6.56
CA TYR A 106 12.18 11.03 7.81
C TYR A 106 12.17 9.49 7.87
N PHE A 107 11.02 8.86 7.61
CA PHE A 107 10.90 7.41 7.69
C PHE A 107 11.66 6.69 6.57
N MET A 108 11.82 7.31 5.42
CA MET A 108 12.62 6.77 4.31
C MET A 108 14.13 6.84 4.55
N THR A 109 14.62 7.89 5.22
CA THR A 109 16.06 8.17 5.30
C THR A 109 16.66 8.01 6.69
N GLY A 110 15.86 8.07 7.75
CA GLY A 110 16.32 8.18 9.13
C GLY A 110 16.96 9.54 9.48
N ASP A 111 17.02 10.49 8.55
CA ASP A 111 17.72 11.75 8.76
C ASP A 111 17.00 12.63 9.78
N GLN A 112 17.69 12.89 10.89
CA GLN A 112 17.16 13.65 12.02
C GLN A 112 16.83 15.12 11.67
N LYS A 113 17.34 15.66 10.56
CA LYS A 113 16.96 17.01 10.11
C LYS A 113 15.45 17.12 9.88
N TYR A 114 14.85 16.11 9.26
CA TYR A 114 13.42 16.11 8.95
C TYR A 114 12.59 16.01 10.24
N ARG A 115 13.03 15.19 11.20
CA ARG A 115 12.41 15.09 12.52
C ARG A 115 12.41 16.42 13.28
N ARG A 116 13.49 17.20 13.15
CA ARG A 116 13.62 18.54 13.76
C ARG A 116 12.64 19.53 13.13
N VAL A 117 12.47 19.53 11.80
CA VAL A 117 11.46 20.34 11.10
C VAL A 117 10.05 20.02 11.60
N LEU A 118 9.68 18.74 11.63
CA LEU A 118 8.36 18.29 12.12
C LEU A 118 8.09 18.78 13.55
N ARG A 119 9.09 18.71 14.42
CA ARG A 119 8.99 19.19 15.80
C ARG A 119 8.78 20.70 15.87
N GLU A 120 9.51 21.47 15.06
CA GLU A 120 9.41 22.92 15.04
C GLU A 120 8.01 23.38 14.60
N ILE A 121 7.49 22.78 13.52
CA ILE A 121 6.15 23.09 13.01
C ILE A 121 5.06 22.65 14.01
N ARG A 122 5.21 21.50 14.67
CA ARG A 122 4.26 21.03 15.69
C ARG A 122 4.13 22.00 16.87
N ARG A 123 5.22 22.65 17.30
CA ARG A 123 5.20 23.60 18.45
C ARG A 123 4.22 24.75 18.26
N GLN A 124 3.93 25.14 17.01
CA GLN A 124 2.91 26.13 16.74
C GLN A 124 1.54 25.72 17.26
N LEU A 125 1.15 24.47 17.05
CA LEU A 125 -0.18 23.98 17.43
C LEU A 125 -0.37 23.92 18.96
N ASP A 126 0.72 23.87 19.74
CA ASP A 126 0.64 23.93 21.21
C ASP A 126 0.19 25.30 21.72
N THR A 127 0.46 26.36 20.96
CA THR A 127 0.20 27.75 21.37
C THR A 127 -0.61 28.55 20.36
N GLN A 128 -1.14 27.87 19.33
CA GLN A 128 -2.00 28.48 18.32
C GLN A 128 -3.23 29.08 19.03
N PRO A 129 -3.53 30.37 18.83
CA PRO A 129 -4.71 31.01 19.40
C PRO A 129 -6.00 30.30 19.00
N ARG A 130 -6.99 30.33 19.88
CA ARG A 130 -8.26 29.61 19.72
C ARG A 130 -9.47 30.51 19.98
N THR A 131 -10.59 30.15 19.37
CA THR A 131 -11.94 30.65 19.71
C THR A 131 -12.33 30.21 21.13
N GLU A 132 -13.43 30.73 21.66
CA GLU A 132 -13.99 30.29 22.95
C GLU A 132 -14.46 28.84 22.88
N SER A 133 -15.03 28.42 21.74
CA SER A 133 -15.38 27.01 21.52
C SER A 133 -14.16 26.10 21.38
N GLY A 134 -12.98 26.63 21.02
CA GLY A 134 -11.70 25.92 21.10
C GLY A 134 -11.08 25.57 19.74
N GLU A 135 -11.67 25.97 18.63
CA GLU A 135 -11.07 25.85 17.30
C GLU A 135 -9.88 26.80 17.14
N PHE A 136 -8.91 26.43 16.29
CA PHE A 136 -7.80 27.29 15.96
C PHE A 136 -8.26 28.52 15.19
N TRP A 137 -7.72 29.69 15.56
CA TRP A 137 -7.73 30.84 14.67
C TRP A 137 -6.96 30.48 13.41
N HIS A 138 -7.47 30.91 12.26
CA HIS A 138 -6.83 30.62 10.98
C HIS A 138 -5.43 31.23 10.90
N LYS A 139 -5.27 32.49 11.35
CA LYS A 139 -3.98 33.21 11.45
C LYS A 139 -3.99 34.20 12.62
N GLN A 140 -2.82 34.59 13.13
CA GLN A 140 -2.73 35.69 14.11
C GLN A 140 -3.38 36.99 13.62
N ILE A 141 -3.30 37.25 12.30
CA ILE A 141 -3.90 38.44 11.66
C ILE A 141 -5.41 38.32 11.41
N TYR A 142 -6.00 37.15 11.65
CA TYR A 142 -7.42 36.85 11.54
C TYR A 142 -7.96 36.38 12.89
N PRO A 143 -7.98 37.26 13.91
CA PRO A 143 -8.40 36.87 15.25
C PRO A 143 -9.86 36.43 15.24
N HIS A 144 -10.18 35.42 16.06
CA HIS A 144 -11.53 34.86 16.24
C HIS A 144 -12.14 34.18 15.01
N GLN A 145 -11.35 33.98 13.94
CA GLN A 145 -11.85 33.46 12.67
C GLN A 145 -11.44 32.01 12.45
N VAL A 146 -12.43 31.17 12.14
CA VAL A 146 -12.27 29.78 11.71
C VAL A 146 -12.62 29.70 10.23
N TRP A 147 -11.67 29.24 9.42
CA TRP A 147 -11.86 29.02 7.98
C TRP A 147 -11.78 27.52 7.72
N LEU A 148 -12.65 26.98 6.87
CA LEU A 148 -12.66 25.54 6.56
C LEU A 148 -11.30 25.06 6.02
N ASP A 149 -10.60 25.90 5.27
CA ASP A 149 -9.24 25.68 4.78
C ASP A 149 -8.30 25.25 5.91
N GLY A 150 -8.38 25.92 7.07
CA GLY A 150 -7.53 25.67 8.23
C GLY A 150 -7.63 24.25 8.78
N LEU A 151 -8.77 23.59 8.58
CA LEU A 151 -8.95 22.19 8.98
C LEU A 151 -7.99 21.28 8.20
N TYR A 152 -7.89 21.47 6.88
CA TYR A 152 -6.93 20.72 6.07
C TYR A 152 -5.49 21.14 6.32
N MET A 153 -5.23 22.43 6.52
CA MET A 153 -3.85 22.89 6.69
C MET A 153 -3.20 22.33 7.95
N ALA A 154 -3.97 22.14 9.02
CA ALA A 154 -3.45 21.77 10.33
C ALA A 154 -3.77 20.33 10.75
N LEU A 155 -5.01 19.87 10.59
CA LEU A 155 -5.48 18.68 11.29
C LEU A 155 -4.89 17.36 10.75
N PRO A 156 -4.76 17.13 9.42
CA PRO A 156 -4.02 15.98 8.89
C PRO A 156 -2.58 15.87 9.45
N PHE A 157 -1.84 16.99 9.47
CA PHE A 157 -0.51 17.04 10.06
C PHE A 157 -0.55 16.74 11.56
N TYR A 158 -1.49 17.33 12.29
CA TYR A 158 -1.61 17.18 13.73
C TYR A 158 -1.91 15.73 14.12
N THR A 159 -2.86 15.08 13.43
CA THR A 159 -3.21 13.67 13.66
C THR A 159 -2.03 12.74 13.34
N GLN A 160 -1.35 12.98 12.22
CA GLN A 160 -0.17 12.21 11.85
C GLN A 160 0.95 12.37 12.88
N TYR A 161 1.22 13.60 13.35
CA TYR A 161 2.20 13.84 14.39
C TYR A 161 1.83 13.14 15.70
N ALA A 162 0.57 13.25 16.14
CA ALA A 162 0.07 12.60 17.36
C ALA A 162 0.22 11.07 17.28
N ARG A 163 -0.10 10.47 16.13
CA ARG A 163 0.05 9.03 15.89
C ARG A 163 1.50 8.57 15.92
N ARG A 164 2.40 9.29 15.27
CA ARG A 164 3.81 8.89 15.08
C ARG A 164 4.70 9.26 16.27
N PHE A 165 4.44 10.39 16.92
CA PHE A 165 5.34 10.99 17.91
C PHE A 165 4.66 11.47 19.19
N GLY A 166 3.32 11.40 19.27
CA GLY A 166 2.60 11.79 20.47
C GLY A 166 2.91 10.85 21.65
N PRO A 167 3.11 11.39 22.87
CA PRO A 167 3.35 10.57 24.06
C PRO A 167 2.12 9.68 24.33
N GLY A 168 2.36 8.43 24.73
CA GLY A 168 1.30 7.42 24.85
C GLY A 168 0.14 7.82 25.77
N GLU A 169 0.43 8.55 26.85
CA GLU A 169 -0.57 8.97 27.85
C GLU A 169 -1.45 10.14 27.39
N ASP A 170 -0.95 11.04 26.53
CA ASP A 170 -1.71 12.20 26.07
C ASP A 170 -2.36 12.00 24.69
N ARG A 171 -2.03 10.91 23.99
CA ARG A 171 -2.43 10.72 22.58
C ARG A 171 -3.95 10.79 22.37
N ASP A 172 -4.72 10.19 23.27
CA ASP A 172 -6.19 10.24 23.21
C ASP A 172 -6.73 11.66 23.42
N SER A 173 -6.06 12.50 24.21
CA SER A 173 -6.45 13.89 24.40
C SER A 173 -6.21 14.72 23.14
N LEU A 174 -5.10 14.47 22.43
CA LEU A 174 -4.79 15.11 21.15
C LEU A 174 -5.84 14.71 20.10
N TYR A 175 -6.23 13.44 20.04
CA TYR A 175 -7.28 12.98 19.13
C TYR A 175 -8.64 13.60 19.44
N ARG A 176 -9.00 13.74 20.73
CA ARG A 176 -10.22 14.46 21.13
C ARG A 176 -10.20 15.92 20.70
N ASP A 177 -9.08 16.63 20.86
CA ASP A 177 -8.92 18.01 20.40
C ASP A 177 -9.06 18.12 18.87
N ILE A 178 -8.44 17.21 18.13
CA ILE A 178 -8.57 17.13 16.67
C ILE A 178 -10.02 16.92 16.25
N VAL A 179 -10.72 15.92 16.81
CA VAL A 179 -12.12 15.63 16.49
C VAL A 179 -13.02 16.82 16.86
N HIS A 180 -12.76 17.44 18.02
CA HIS A 180 -13.48 18.61 18.48
C HIS A 180 -13.40 19.78 17.48
N GLN A 181 -12.23 20.03 16.90
CA GLN A 181 -12.04 21.07 15.86
C GLN A 181 -12.96 20.84 14.64
N PHE A 182 -13.10 19.61 14.15
CA PHE A 182 -14.03 19.29 13.06
C PHE A 182 -15.49 19.49 13.48
N VAL A 183 -15.86 19.06 14.68
CA VAL A 183 -17.24 19.14 15.17
C VAL A 183 -17.70 20.59 15.32
N GLU A 184 -16.91 21.43 16.00
CA GLU A 184 -17.29 22.82 16.24
C GLU A 184 -17.17 23.67 14.97
N ALA A 185 -16.12 23.50 14.15
CA ALA A 185 -16.03 24.20 12.88
C ALA A 185 -17.22 23.91 11.97
N ALA A 186 -17.63 22.63 11.87
CA ALA A 186 -18.83 22.23 11.13
C ALA A 186 -20.10 22.85 11.71
N ARG A 187 -20.25 22.85 13.04
CA ARG A 187 -21.39 23.47 13.72
C ARG A 187 -21.50 24.96 13.42
N ASN A 188 -20.37 25.66 13.44
CA ASN A 188 -20.29 27.11 13.33
C ASN A 188 -20.38 27.61 11.88
N THR A 189 -20.03 26.77 10.89
CA THR A 189 -20.07 27.13 9.47
C THR A 189 -21.26 26.55 8.71
N ARG A 190 -21.94 25.51 9.23
CA ARG A 190 -23.07 24.90 8.51
C ARG A 190 -24.22 25.90 8.34
N ASP A 191 -24.70 26.01 7.12
CA ASP A 191 -25.97 26.63 6.82
C ASP A 191 -27.08 25.56 6.83
N PRO A 192 -28.08 25.65 7.74
CA PRO A 192 -29.16 24.67 7.80
C PRO A 192 -30.10 24.70 6.59
N GLU A 193 -30.18 25.81 5.84
CA GLU A 193 -31.08 25.92 4.69
C GLU A 193 -30.57 25.15 3.48
N THR A 194 -29.27 25.30 3.19
CA THR A 194 -28.62 24.61 2.07
C THR A 194 -28.03 23.25 2.47
N GLY A 195 -27.67 23.07 3.74
CA GLY A 195 -26.89 21.93 4.21
C GLY A 195 -25.41 21.97 3.80
N LEU A 196 -24.96 23.07 3.20
CA LEU A 196 -23.56 23.36 2.86
C LEU A 196 -22.86 24.10 4.01
N PHE A 197 -21.55 24.25 3.92
CA PHE A 197 -20.75 24.96 4.92
C PHE A 197 -20.27 26.30 4.34
N ARG A 198 -20.35 27.36 5.14
CA ARG A 198 -19.85 28.69 4.77
C ARG A 198 -18.33 28.69 4.85
N HIS A 199 -17.66 29.43 3.95
CA HIS A 199 -16.19 29.47 3.86
C HIS A 199 -15.54 29.75 5.23
N ALA A 200 -16.04 30.73 5.96
CA ALA A 200 -15.52 31.07 7.28
C ALA A 200 -16.61 31.51 8.26
N TRP A 201 -16.20 31.52 9.51
CA TRP A 201 -16.95 32.02 10.64
C TRP A 201 -16.05 32.93 11.51
N ASP A 202 -16.55 34.10 11.88
CA ASP A 202 -15.95 35.01 12.86
C ASP A 202 -16.77 34.99 14.15
N GLU A 203 -16.21 34.38 15.20
CA GLU A 203 -16.83 34.30 16.52
C GLU A 203 -17.18 35.69 17.08
N SER A 204 -16.35 36.70 16.78
CA SER A 204 -16.56 38.06 17.27
C SER A 204 -17.63 38.82 16.50
N ARG A 205 -17.96 38.37 15.28
CA ARG A 205 -18.90 38.99 14.33
C ARG A 205 -18.57 40.45 14.00
N LYS A 206 -17.29 40.82 14.09
CA LYS A 206 -16.81 42.18 13.86
C LYS A 206 -16.26 42.38 12.46
N MET A 207 -15.89 41.29 11.78
CA MET A 207 -15.47 41.36 10.39
C MET A 207 -16.64 41.82 9.52
N PHE A 208 -16.35 42.71 8.58
CA PHE A 208 -17.37 43.32 7.72
C PHE A 208 -18.06 42.34 6.75
N TRP A 209 -17.45 41.18 6.51
CA TRP A 209 -18.02 40.09 5.72
C TRP A 209 -18.87 39.12 6.56
N ALA A 210 -18.82 39.23 7.90
CA ALA A 210 -19.47 38.29 8.80
C ALA A 210 -20.92 38.70 9.04
N ASP A 211 -21.84 37.76 8.89
CA ASP A 211 -23.24 37.97 9.23
C ASP A 211 -23.38 38.37 10.72
N PRO A 212 -24.10 39.46 11.05
CA PRO A 212 -24.21 39.93 12.44
C PRO A 212 -24.87 38.93 13.41
N SER A 213 -25.68 37.99 12.89
CA SER A 213 -26.46 37.04 13.69
C SER A 213 -25.75 35.71 13.86
N THR A 214 -25.05 35.23 12.83
CA THR A 214 -24.39 33.91 12.81
C THR A 214 -22.87 34.02 12.90
N GLY A 215 -22.28 35.12 12.43
CA GLY A 215 -20.84 35.29 12.25
C GLY A 215 -20.29 34.64 10.98
N GLN A 216 -21.14 34.03 10.15
CA GLN A 216 -20.72 33.29 8.96
C GLN A 216 -20.47 34.22 7.76
N SER A 217 -19.62 33.80 6.83
CA SER A 217 -19.48 34.44 5.52
C SER A 217 -20.68 34.18 4.61
N ASP A 218 -20.93 35.06 3.64
CA ASP A 218 -22.13 35.04 2.78
C ASP A 218 -22.33 33.75 1.98
N HIS A 219 -21.27 33.10 1.49
CA HIS A 219 -21.38 31.98 0.54
C HIS A 219 -20.63 30.71 0.96
N ALA A 220 -21.17 29.57 0.53
CA ALA A 220 -20.45 28.31 0.49
C ALA A 220 -19.51 28.30 -0.72
N TRP A 221 -18.21 28.39 -0.46
CA TRP A 221 -17.19 28.42 -1.50
C TRP A 221 -16.67 27.02 -1.78
N GLY A 222 -16.66 26.61 -3.05
CA GLY A 222 -16.36 25.25 -3.47
C GLY A 222 -15.08 24.68 -2.84
N ARG A 223 -13.98 25.42 -2.93
CA ARG A 223 -12.70 24.92 -2.41
C ARG A 223 -12.64 24.85 -0.88
N ALA A 224 -13.38 25.69 -0.16
CA ALA A 224 -13.44 25.63 1.30
C ALA A 224 -14.09 24.31 1.77
N ASP A 225 -15.26 23.97 1.22
CA ASP A 225 -15.93 22.68 1.48
C ASP A 225 -15.09 21.51 0.94
N GLY A 226 -14.38 21.70 -0.18
CA GLY A 226 -13.42 20.73 -0.71
C GLY A 226 -12.30 20.43 0.28
N TRP A 227 -11.72 21.45 0.91
CA TRP A 227 -10.70 21.26 1.96
C TRP A 227 -11.27 20.54 3.18
N TYR A 228 -12.49 20.87 3.57
CA TYR A 228 -13.16 20.17 4.65
C TYR A 228 -13.35 18.68 4.32
N ALA A 229 -13.78 18.34 3.10
CA ALA A 229 -13.90 16.96 2.63
C ALA A 229 -12.55 16.22 2.64
N ALA A 230 -11.51 16.84 2.08
CA ALA A 230 -10.17 16.29 2.04
C ALA A 230 -9.59 16.09 3.45
N ALA A 231 -9.85 17.03 4.37
CA ALA A 231 -9.39 16.96 5.75
C ALA A 231 -10.04 15.79 6.49
N LEU A 232 -11.34 15.58 6.31
CA LEU A 232 -12.09 14.48 6.92
C LEU A 232 -11.53 13.12 6.50
N VAL A 233 -11.23 12.91 5.21
CA VAL A 233 -10.68 11.62 4.76
C VAL A 233 -9.22 11.42 5.16
N ASP A 234 -8.39 12.47 5.19
CA ASP A 234 -6.96 12.36 5.52
C ASP A 234 -6.69 12.15 7.01
N VAL A 235 -7.49 12.74 7.91
CA VAL A 235 -7.31 12.52 9.35
C VAL A 235 -7.65 11.08 9.76
N LEU A 236 -8.56 10.44 9.03
CA LEU A 236 -8.96 9.05 9.27
C LEU A 236 -7.83 8.06 8.98
N ASP A 237 -6.78 8.42 8.23
CA ASP A 237 -5.62 7.54 8.02
C ASP A 237 -4.79 7.37 9.31
N TYR A 238 -4.84 8.35 10.21
CA TYR A 238 -3.99 8.40 11.40
C TYR A 238 -4.78 8.27 12.72
N LEU A 239 -6.09 8.45 12.67
CA LEU A 239 -6.97 8.26 13.83
C LEU A 239 -7.20 6.76 14.08
N PRO A 240 -7.03 6.25 15.31
CA PRO A 240 -7.24 4.83 15.61
C PRO A 240 -8.63 4.33 15.21
N GLU A 241 -8.74 3.11 14.68
CA GLU A 241 -10.02 2.50 14.29
C GLU A 241 -11.06 2.48 15.42
N LYS A 242 -10.60 2.23 16.65
CA LYS A 242 -11.44 2.16 17.85
C LYS A 242 -11.72 3.52 18.49
N ASP A 243 -11.18 4.62 17.95
CA ASP A 243 -11.42 5.95 18.48
C ASP A 243 -12.90 6.33 18.29
N PRO A 244 -13.60 6.78 19.36
CA PRO A 244 -15.02 7.11 19.27
C PRO A 244 -15.31 8.27 18.32
N GLY A 245 -14.35 9.19 18.13
CA GLY A 245 -14.46 10.31 17.20
C GLY A 245 -14.46 9.89 15.74
N ARG A 246 -13.92 8.71 15.41
CA ARG A 246 -13.85 8.20 14.03
C ARG A 246 -15.23 8.09 13.39
N LYS A 247 -16.22 7.55 14.12
CA LYS A 247 -17.59 7.43 13.63
C LYS A 247 -18.22 8.80 13.38
N THR A 248 -17.95 9.77 14.25
CA THR A 248 -18.44 11.15 14.10
C THR A 248 -17.92 11.78 12.81
N LEU A 249 -16.61 11.66 12.53
CA LEU A 249 -16.01 12.21 11.32
C LEU A 249 -16.52 11.51 10.05
N ILE A 250 -16.70 10.19 10.08
CA ILE A 250 -17.30 9.44 8.96
C ILE A 250 -18.73 9.92 8.69
N SER A 251 -19.54 10.14 9.72
CA SER A 251 -20.90 10.68 9.55
C SER A 251 -20.90 12.12 9.02
N GLN A 252 -19.93 12.95 9.42
CA GLN A 252 -19.78 14.31 8.85
C GLN A 252 -19.37 14.25 7.37
N LEU A 253 -18.48 13.34 6.99
CA LEU A 253 -18.08 13.10 5.60
C LEU A 253 -19.27 12.67 4.75
N GLU A 254 -20.03 11.65 5.20
CA GLU A 254 -21.21 11.17 4.47
C GLU A 254 -22.26 12.27 4.31
N TYR A 255 -22.49 13.07 5.36
CA TYR A 255 -23.39 14.22 5.30
C TYR A 255 -22.92 15.25 4.27
N LEU A 256 -21.65 15.68 4.34
CA LEU A 256 -21.07 16.66 3.42
C LEU A 256 -21.17 16.18 1.97
N LEU A 257 -20.72 14.96 1.68
CA LEU A 257 -20.71 14.42 0.32
C LEU A 257 -22.12 14.24 -0.23
N THR A 258 -23.08 13.87 0.61
CA THR A 258 -24.51 13.79 0.24
C THR A 258 -25.11 15.18 -0.02
N SER A 259 -24.71 16.20 0.75
CA SER A 259 -25.15 17.59 0.56
C SER A 259 -24.60 18.17 -0.74
N VAL A 260 -23.27 18.15 -0.94
CA VAL A 260 -22.65 18.75 -2.14
C VAL A 260 -23.11 18.07 -3.42
N LYS A 261 -23.39 16.76 -3.41
CA LYS A 261 -23.94 16.03 -4.58
C LYS A 261 -25.23 16.64 -5.13
N LYS A 262 -26.04 17.31 -4.29
CA LYS A 262 -27.28 18.00 -4.72
C LYS A 262 -27.03 19.27 -5.53
N TYR A 263 -25.83 19.85 -5.38
CA TYR A 263 -25.40 21.08 -6.02
C TYR A 263 -24.44 20.84 -7.20
N ALA A 264 -24.17 19.57 -7.52
CA ALA A 264 -23.40 19.20 -8.70
C ALA A 264 -24.16 19.58 -9.96
N ASP A 265 -23.42 20.03 -10.96
CA ASP A 265 -23.95 20.26 -12.30
C ASP A 265 -24.51 18.97 -12.91
N PRO A 266 -25.75 18.94 -13.39
CA PRO A 266 -26.38 17.69 -13.83
C PRO A 266 -25.77 17.10 -15.10
N GLU A 267 -25.10 17.90 -15.93
CA GLU A 267 -24.46 17.43 -17.17
C GLU A 267 -23.09 16.80 -16.89
N THR A 268 -22.25 17.53 -16.15
CA THR A 268 -20.85 17.16 -15.91
C THR A 268 -20.64 16.40 -14.61
N GLY A 269 -21.55 16.52 -13.64
CA GLY A 269 -21.37 16.02 -12.28
C GLY A 269 -20.36 16.83 -11.45
N MET A 270 -19.80 17.92 -11.99
CA MET A 270 -18.79 18.77 -11.35
C MET A 270 -19.43 19.89 -10.54
N TRP A 271 -18.62 20.61 -9.75
CA TRP A 271 -19.11 21.64 -8.84
C TRP A 271 -18.71 23.04 -9.28
N TYR A 272 -19.54 24.00 -8.91
CA TYR A 272 -19.34 25.41 -9.20
C TYR A 272 -18.40 26.08 -8.19
N GLN A 273 -17.76 27.18 -8.59
CA GLN A 273 -16.95 28.03 -7.71
C GLN A 273 -17.74 28.46 -6.46
N VAL A 274 -18.96 28.95 -6.63
CA VAL A 274 -19.89 29.25 -5.52
C VAL A 274 -20.99 28.18 -5.50
N LEU A 275 -20.95 27.29 -4.50
CA LEU A 275 -21.73 26.05 -4.48
C LEU A 275 -23.23 26.28 -4.35
N ASP A 276 -23.63 27.26 -3.55
CA ASP A 276 -25.03 27.57 -3.24
C ASP A 276 -25.72 28.41 -4.32
N CYS A 277 -25.01 28.73 -5.41
CA CYS A 277 -25.53 29.50 -6.54
C CYS A 277 -25.36 28.76 -7.89
N PRO A 278 -25.75 27.47 -8.02
CA PRO A 278 -25.55 26.72 -9.26
C PRO A 278 -26.33 27.35 -10.42
N GLY A 279 -25.70 27.48 -11.58
CA GLY A 279 -26.32 28.08 -12.77
C GLY A 279 -26.59 29.58 -12.71
N ARG A 280 -26.22 30.28 -11.63
CA ARG A 280 -26.29 31.75 -11.58
C ARG A 280 -25.28 32.36 -12.56
N GLU A 281 -25.69 33.41 -13.27
CA GLU A 281 -24.87 34.09 -14.27
C GLU A 281 -23.49 34.48 -13.71
N GLY A 282 -22.43 34.11 -14.43
CA GLY A 282 -21.04 34.35 -14.06
C GLY A 282 -20.40 33.24 -13.22
N ASN A 283 -21.18 32.34 -12.61
CA ASN A 283 -20.63 31.15 -11.97
C ASN A 283 -20.00 30.21 -13.02
N TYR A 284 -19.05 29.39 -12.58
CA TYR A 284 -18.36 28.46 -13.46
C TYR A 284 -18.02 27.17 -12.72
N LEU A 285 -17.90 26.07 -13.47
CA LEU A 285 -17.42 24.80 -12.94
C LEU A 285 -15.94 24.92 -12.59
N GLU A 286 -15.61 24.61 -11.34
CA GLU A 286 -14.29 24.88 -10.76
C GLU A 286 -13.58 23.56 -10.46
N SER A 287 -12.34 23.43 -10.93
CA SER A 287 -11.66 22.13 -10.92
C SER A 287 -11.06 21.77 -9.57
N THR A 288 -10.63 22.74 -8.75
CA THR A 288 -10.00 22.42 -7.46
C THR A 288 -10.98 21.77 -6.48
N CYS A 289 -12.18 22.33 -6.32
CA CYS A 289 -13.21 21.77 -5.47
C CYS A 289 -13.72 20.43 -6.02
N SER A 290 -13.90 20.33 -7.33
CA SER A 290 -14.35 19.12 -7.99
C SER A 290 -13.35 17.97 -7.84
N ALA A 291 -12.04 18.26 -7.91
CA ALA A 291 -11.00 17.29 -7.65
C ALA A 291 -11.00 16.84 -6.18
N MET A 292 -11.17 17.75 -5.21
CA MET A 292 -11.24 17.42 -3.78
C MET A 292 -12.46 16.58 -3.42
N PHE A 293 -13.65 16.90 -3.96
CA PHE A 293 -14.85 16.09 -3.72
C PHE A 293 -14.72 14.71 -4.37
N THR A 294 -14.23 14.64 -5.61
CA THR A 294 -13.96 13.37 -6.28
C THR A 294 -12.97 12.52 -5.48
N TYR A 295 -11.87 13.11 -4.99
CA TYR A 295 -10.90 12.47 -4.11
C TYR A 295 -11.58 11.91 -2.85
N ALA A 296 -12.34 12.73 -2.14
CA ALA A 296 -13.00 12.33 -0.89
C ALA A 296 -14.05 11.21 -1.11
N VAL A 297 -14.79 11.24 -2.23
CA VAL A 297 -15.74 10.17 -2.60
C VAL A 297 -14.99 8.87 -2.89
N LEU A 298 -13.96 8.89 -3.73
CA LEU A 298 -13.19 7.69 -4.08
C LEU A 298 -12.50 7.09 -2.84
N LYS A 299 -11.83 7.93 -2.04
CA LYS A 299 -11.19 7.50 -0.79
C LYS A 299 -12.22 6.97 0.22
N GLY A 300 -13.38 7.61 0.31
CA GLY A 300 -14.50 7.15 1.15
C GLY A 300 -15.02 5.78 0.74
N VAL A 301 -15.12 5.49 -0.55
CA VAL A 301 -15.46 4.15 -1.07
C VAL A 301 -14.34 3.15 -0.77
N ARG A 302 -13.09 3.48 -1.09
CA ARG A 302 -11.95 2.59 -0.87
C ARG A 302 -11.83 2.20 0.60
N CYS A 303 -11.88 3.17 1.50
CA CYS A 303 -11.76 2.94 2.94
C CYS A 303 -13.05 2.44 3.60
N ARG A 304 -14.13 2.20 2.82
CA ARG A 304 -15.44 1.75 3.31
C ARG A 304 -16.07 2.71 4.34
N TYR A 305 -15.76 4.00 4.24
CA TYR A 305 -16.46 5.06 4.97
C TYR A 305 -17.82 5.35 4.36
N LEU A 306 -17.95 5.13 3.05
CA LEU A 306 -19.20 5.18 2.29
C LEU A 306 -19.69 3.76 1.98
N SER A 307 -21.00 3.60 1.83
CA SER A 307 -21.60 2.31 1.46
C SER A 307 -21.16 1.86 0.05
N ALA A 308 -21.26 0.56 -0.23
CA ALA A 308 -20.88 -0.01 -1.52
C ALA A 308 -21.67 0.58 -2.71
N GLU A 309 -22.84 1.17 -2.47
CA GLU A 309 -23.69 1.83 -3.49
C GLU A 309 -23.03 3.07 -4.11
N TRP A 310 -22.05 3.67 -3.42
CA TRP A 310 -21.30 4.82 -3.93
C TRP A 310 -20.28 4.44 -5.00
N ARG A 311 -19.92 3.15 -5.15
CA ARG A 311 -18.80 2.72 -5.98
C ARG A 311 -18.95 3.12 -7.45
N ASP A 312 -20.07 2.80 -8.08
CA ASP A 312 -20.28 3.09 -9.50
C ASP A 312 -20.32 4.60 -9.75
N TYR A 313 -20.95 5.35 -8.84
CA TYR A 313 -20.96 6.80 -8.88
C TYR A 313 -19.54 7.38 -8.74
N ALA A 314 -18.71 6.85 -7.84
CA ALA A 314 -17.35 7.33 -7.61
C ALA A 314 -16.46 7.15 -8.85
N LEU A 315 -16.54 5.98 -9.51
CA LEU A 315 -15.76 5.68 -10.71
C LEU A 315 -16.22 6.55 -11.90
N ASP A 316 -17.52 6.68 -12.12
CA ASP A 316 -18.08 7.57 -13.16
C ASP A 316 -17.72 9.05 -12.90
N LEU A 317 -17.73 9.48 -11.64
CA LEU A 317 -17.37 10.84 -11.25
C LEU A 317 -15.91 11.18 -11.63
N TYR A 318 -14.98 10.24 -11.45
CA TYR A 318 -13.59 10.43 -11.85
C TYR A 318 -13.44 10.55 -13.37
N ASP A 319 -14.09 9.69 -14.14
CA ASP A 319 -14.04 9.76 -15.60
C ASP A 319 -14.58 11.10 -16.12
N ARG A 320 -15.63 11.63 -15.47
CA ARG A 320 -16.17 12.98 -15.74
C ARG A 320 -15.23 14.10 -15.31
N LEU A 321 -14.55 13.99 -14.16
CA LEU A 321 -13.52 14.94 -13.74
C LEU A 321 -12.43 15.07 -14.82
N VAL A 322 -11.88 13.93 -15.26
CA VAL A 322 -10.87 13.88 -16.33
C VAL A 322 -11.41 14.52 -17.60
N LYS A 323 -12.59 14.10 -18.06
CA LYS A 323 -13.21 14.63 -19.29
C LYS A 323 -13.46 16.14 -19.25
N THR A 324 -13.76 16.69 -18.08
CA THR A 324 -14.19 18.08 -17.92
C THR A 324 -13.01 19.04 -17.79
N PHE A 325 -11.95 18.64 -17.08
CA PHE A 325 -10.88 19.57 -16.69
C PHE A 325 -9.48 19.16 -17.16
N ILE A 326 -9.28 17.96 -17.69
CA ILE A 326 -7.96 17.56 -18.21
C ILE A 326 -7.87 17.86 -19.69
N ARG A 327 -6.89 18.71 -20.03
CA ARG A 327 -6.50 19.00 -21.40
C ARG A 327 -5.20 18.27 -21.72
N GLU A 328 -5.21 17.45 -22.77
CA GLU A 328 -3.98 16.93 -23.37
C GLU A 328 -3.32 18.04 -24.20
N ASN A 329 -2.03 18.27 -23.97
CA ASN A 329 -1.24 19.26 -24.67
C ASN A 329 -0.60 18.65 -25.94
N PRO A 330 -0.21 19.46 -26.94
CA PRO A 330 0.39 18.96 -28.18
C PRO A 330 1.68 18.14 -28.02
N ASP A 331 2.39 18.31 -26.89
CA ASP A 331 3.59 17.56 -26.53
C ASP A 331 3.29 16.26 -25.78
N GLY A 332 2.02 15.91 -25.56
CA GLY A 332 1.60 14.71 -24.83
C GLY A 332 1.47 14.91 -23.31
N THR A 333 1.93 16.04 -22.75
CA THR A 333 1.69 16.38 -21.34
C THR A 333 0.21 16.68 -21.09
N VAL A 334 -0.21 16.76 -19.82
CA VAL A 334 -1.58 17.13 -19.45
C VAL A 334 -1.63 18.39 -18.60
N SER A 335 -2.72 19.16 -18.69
CA SER A 335 -2.99 20.30 -17.82
C SER A 335 -4.35 20.15 -17.13
N LEU A 336 -4.43 20.52 -15.85
CA LEU A 336 -5.69 20.72 -15.14
C LEU A 336 -6.16 22.16 -15.37
N THR A 337 -7.31 22.34 -16.01
CA THR A 337 -7.84 23.66 -16.34
C THR A 337 -8.83 24.17 -15.29
N SER A 338 -9.23 25.44 -15.40
CA SER A 338 -10.34 26.02 -14.62
C SER A 338 -10.12 26.06 -13.10
N CYS A 339 -8.88 26.25 -12.64
CA CYS A 339 -8.56 26.35 -11.22
C CYS A 339 -8.78 27.79 -10.74
N CYS A 340 -9.55 28.00 -9.67
CA CYS A 340 -9.56 29.28 -8.97
C CYS A 340 -8.19 29.49 -8.28
N SER A 341 -7.46 30.56 -8.63
CA SER A 341 -6.09 30.79 -8.15
C SER A 341 -6.00 31.09 -6.64
N VAL A 342 -6.97 31.85 -6.10
CA VAL A 342 -7.04 32.22 -4.69
C VAL A 342 -8.48 32.57 -4.31
N GLY A 343 -8.82 32.39 -3.04
CA GLY A 343 -10.06 32.90 -2.43
C GLY A 343 -9.81 33.11 -0.95
N GLY A 344 -10.32 34.20 -0.38
CA GLY A 344 -10.09 34.53 1.02
C GLY A 344 -10.91 35.74 1.47
N LEU A 345 -10.98 35.95 2.77
CA LEU A 345 -11.82 36.99 3.35
C LEU A 345 -10.99 38.09 4.03
N GLY A 346 -11.52 39.30 4.06
CA GLY A 346 -10.87 40.44 4.74
C GLY A 346 -9.49 40.78 4.19
N GLY A 347 -8.55 41.02 5.11
CA GLY A 347 -7.19 41.47 4.79
C GLY A 347 -7.14 42.91 4.27
N ARG A 348 -5.94 43.38 3.89
CA ARG A 348 -5.72 44.77 3.41
C ARG A 348 -6.50 45.10 2.13
N GLN A 349 -6.92 44.09 1.39
CA GLN A 349 -7.66 44.20 0.13
C GLN A 349 -9.18 44.33 0.36
N ASN A 350 -9.66 44.25 1.60
CA ASN A 350 -11.09 44.31 1.95
C ASN A 350 -11.94 43.32 1.14
N ARG A 351 -11.50 42.07 1.07
CA ARG A 351 -12.21 41.01 0.35
C ARG A 351 -13.54 40.70 1.04
N ALA A 352 -14.64 40.97 0.35
CA ALA A 352 -15.99 40.97 0.90
C ALA A 352 -16.58 39.59 1.13
N GLY A 353 -16.10 38.55 0.43
CA GLY A 353 -16.72 37.23 0.55
C GLY A 353 -18.12 37.14 -0.05
N ASP A 354 -18.53 38.13 -0.84
CA ASP A 354 -19.78 38.11 -1.58
C ASP A 354 -19.62 37.36 -2.91
N TYR A 355 -20.73 37.13 -3.61
CA TYR A 355 -20.75 36.44 -4.88
C TYR A 355 -19.81 37.08 -5.92
N ALA A 356 -19.81 38.41 -6.01
CA ALA A 356 -18.99 39.14 -6.98
C ALA A 356 -17.49 38.98 -6.69
N TYR A 357 -17.10 39.01 -5.41
CA TYR A 357 -15.72 38.77 -5.00
C TYR A 357 -15.23 37.38 -5.45
N TYR A 358 -15.97 36.31 -5.14
CA TYR A 358 -15.52 34.95 -5.49
C TYR A 358 -15.37 34.74 -7.00
N LEU A 359 -16.16 35.44 -7.83
CA LEU A 359 -16.04 35.39 -9.29
C LEU A 359 -14.98 36.34 -9.86
N SER A 360 -14.53 37.31 -9.08
CA SER A 360 -13.46 38.23 -9.49
C SER A 360 -12.07 37.60 -9.44
N GLU A 361 -11.93 36.49 -8.71
CA GLU A 361 -10.66 35.82 -8.52
C GLU A 361 -10.19 35.12 -9.82
N PRO A 362 -8.90 35.20 -10.17
CA PRO A 362 -8.41 34.65 -11.43
C PRO A 362 -8.61 33.15 -11.54
N VAL A 363 -8.98 32.71 -12.74
CA VAL A 363 -9.01 31.30 -13.15
C VAL A 363 -7.73 30.98 -13.93
N ILE A 364 -6.98 29.99 -13.47
CA ILE A 364 -5.69 29.59 -14.04
C ILE A 364 -5.65 28.08 -14.30
N ASP A 365 -4.69 27.65 -15.11
CA ASP A 365 -4.37 26.24 -15.30
C ASP A 365 -3.28 25.83 -14.29
N ASN A 366 -3.29 24.54 -13.90
CA ASN A 366 -2.26 23.89 -13.10
C ASN A 366 -1.96 24.58 -11.75
N ASP A 367 -2.99 25.09 -11.06
CA ASP A 367 -2.79 25.54 -9.68
C ASP A 367 -2.53 24.32 -8.77
N CYS A 368 -1.49 24.36 -7.94
CA CYS A 368 -1.15 23.28 -7.00
C CYS A 368 -2.35 22.82 -6.15
N LYS A 369 -3.26 23.76 -5.79
CA LYS A 369 -4.46 23.50 -4.99
C LYS A 369 -5.47 22.61 -5.71
N GLY A 370 -5.39 22.52 -7.04
CA GLY A 370 -6.15 21.58 -7.87
C GLY A 370 -5.34 20.36 -8.26
N VAL A 371 -4.07 20.55 -8.65
CA VAL A 371 -3.22 19.46 -9.15
C VAL A 371 -2.96 18.40 -8.08
N GLY A 372 -2.64 18.79 -6.84
CA GLY A 372 -2.45 17.84 -5.74
C GLY A 372 -3.69 16.96 -5.51
N PRO A 373 -4.89 17.54 -5.29
CA PRO A 373 -6.13 16.79 -5.18
C PRO A 373 -6.49 15.96 -6.41
N PHE A 374 -6.19 16.45 -7.62
CA PHE A 374 -6.40 15.67 -8.84
C PHE A 374 -5.52 14.41 -8.84
N ILE A 375 -4.23 14.55 -8.52
CA ILE A 375 -3.31 13.41 -8.41
C ILE A 375 -3.81 12.40 -7.37
N TRP A 376 -4.28 12.86 -6.20
CA TRP A 376 -4.86 11.96 -5.21
C TRP A 376 -6.15 11.28 -5.68
N ALA A 377 -7.05 12.01 -6.35
CA ALA A 377 -8.23 11.40 -6.98
C ALA A 377 -7.81 10.33 -8.01
N SER A 378 -6.78 10.59 -8.82
CA SER A 378 -6.23 9.61 -9.75
C SER A 378 -5.67 8.38 -9.04
N LEU A 379 -4.89 8.55 -7.96
CA LEU A 379 -4.34 7.44 -7.19
C LEU A 379 -5.45 6.56 -6.58
N GLU A 380 -6.51 7.19 -6.06
CA GLU A 380 -7.68 6.51 -5.51
C GLU A 380 -8.45 5.71 -6.59
N TYR A 381 -8.68 6.31 -7.76
CA TYR A 381 -9.30 5.64 -8.90
C TYR A 381 -8.44 4.47 -9.41
N GLU A 382 -7.13 4.69 -9.55
CA GLU A 382 -6.15 3.69 -9.98
C GLU A 382 -6.11 2.52 -8.99
N ALA A 383 -6.19 2.77 -7.69
CA ALA A 383 -6.27 1.72 -6.67
C ALA A 383 -7.58 0.93 -6.78
N LEU A 384 -8.72 1.60 -6.93
CA LEU A 384 -10.04 0.95 -7.05
C LEU A 384 -10.18 0.12 -8.33
N ASN A 385 -9.41 0.42 -9.39
CA ASN A 385 -9.37 -0.30 -10.66
C ASN A 385 -8.15 -1.21 -10.83
N ASN A 386 -7.30 -1.35 -9.80
CA ASN A 386 -6.05 -2.13 -9.86
C ASN A 386 -5.14 -1.77 -11.04
N ILE A 387 -4.96 -0.47 -11.27
CA ILE A 387 -4.00 0.04 -12.24
C ILE A 387 -2.62 0.03 -11.59
N ASP A 388 -1.89 -1.06 -11.82
CA ASP A 388 -0.47 -1.20 -11.52
C ASP A 388 0.35 -0.82 -12.78
N TYR A 389 1.17 0.22 -12.67
CA TYR A 389 1.96 0.76 -13.77
C TYR A 389 3.42 0.36 -13.65
N ILE A 390 3.97 -0.17 -14.74
CA ILE A 390 5.40 -0.33 -14.95
C ILE A 390 5.92 0.96 -15.56
N TYR A 391 6.82 1.64 -14.86
CA TYR A 391 7.60 2.69 -15.50
C TYR A 391 9.04 2.24 -15.73
N ASP A 392 9.33 1.81 -16.96
CA ASP A 392 10.68 1.56 -17.48
C ASP A 392 11.06 2.57 -18.58
N GLY A 393 10.33 3.69 -18.66
CA GLY A 393 10.46 4.75 -19.66
C GLY A 393 11.47 5.85 -19.32
N LEU A 394 11.40 6.94 -20.09
CA LEU A 394 12.29 8.11 -20.01
C LEU A 394 11.87 9.10 -18.91
N THR A 395 12.62 9.23 -17.84
CA THR A 395 12.24 10.11 -16.72
C THR A 395 12.34 11.59 -17.06
N VAL A 396 11.69 12.44 -16.27
CA VAL A 396 11.92 13.90 -16.29
C VAL A 396 12.77 14.30 -15.09
N ARG A 397 13.86 15.03 -15.32
CA ARG A 397 14.69 15.62 -14.27
C ARG A 397 15.23 16.97 -14.73
N ASN A 398 15.20 17.97 -13.85
CA ASN A 398 15.70 19.32 -14.14
C ASN A 398 15.11 19.91 -15.44
N GLY A 399 13.84 19.62 -15.74
CA GLY A 399 13.17 20.11 -16.95
C GLY A 399 13.51 19.37 -18.24
N GLU A 400 14.31 18.31 -18.16
CA GLU A 400 14.74 17.54 -19.32
C GLU A 400 14.19 16.12 -19.26
N VAL A 401 13.84 15.59 -20.44
CA VAL A 401 13.58 14.16 -20.62
C VAL A 401 14.92 13.46 -20.68
N LEU A 402 15.22 12.66 -19.67
CA LEU A 402 16.44 11.85 -19.65
C LEU A 402 16.27 10.70 -20.65
N LYS A 403 17.09 10.69 -21.70
CA LYS A 403 17.08 9.66 -22.76
C LYS A 403 17.55 8.29 -22.27
N GLU A 404 18.16 8.22 -21.09
CA GLU A 404 18.54 6.97 -20.44
C GLU A 404 17.39 6.49 -19.54
N LYS A 405 16.95 5.25 -19.76
CA LYS A 405 16.01 4.57 -18.87
C LYS A 405 16.64 4.38 -17.49
N ILE A 406 15.82 4.38 -16.44
CA ILE A 406 16.31 3.99 -15.10
C ILE A 406 16.82 2.55 -15.17
N SER A 407 18.12 2.38 -15.00
CA SER A 407 18.70 1.06 -14.75
C SER A 407 18.58 0.74 -13.27
N ARG A 408 17.96 -0.40 -12.94
CA ARG A 408 17.89 -0.92 -11.57
C ARG A 408 18.71 -2.18 -11.49
N GLU A 409 19.59 -2.25 -10.51
CA GLU A 409 20.35 -3.47 -10.27
C GLU A 409 19.49 -4.49 -9.51
N PRO A 410 19.36 -5.72 -10.00
CA PRO A 410 18.69 -6.78 -9.26
C PRO A 410 19.37 -7.04 -7.92
N ALA A 411 18.60 -7.46 -6.92
CA ALA A 411 19.05 -7.84 -5.58
C ALA A 411 20.23 -8.84 -5.65
N PHE A 412 20.16 -9.78 -6.59
CA PHE A 412 21.21 -10.73 -6.93
C PHE A 412 20.95 -11.36 -8.30
N SER A 413 21.95 -12.04 -8.87
CA SER A 413 21.78 -12.81 -10.10
C SER A 413 20.71 -13.89 -9.93
N GLY A 414 19.66 -13.84 -10.75
CA GLY A 414 18.52 -14.76 -10.70
C GLY A 414 17.34 -14.30 -9.83
N ALA A 415 17.41 -13.12 -9.21
CA ALA A 415 16.25 -12.47 -8.62
C ALA A 415 15.24 -12.10 -9.72
N ALA A 416 13.97 -12.44 -9.53
CA ALA A 416 12.89 -12.15 -10.47
C ALA A 416 11.60 -11.77 -9.71
N GLY A 417 10.59 -11.33 -10.45
CA GLY A 417 9.29 -10.94 -9.89
C GLY A 417 9.33 -9.66 -9.07
N GLY A 418 8.26 -9.40 -8.33
CA GLY A 418 8.04 -8.16 -7.58
C GLY A 418 9.19 -7.71 -6.67
N GLY A 419 9.87 -8.64 -5.99
CA GLY A 419 10.98 -8.38 -5.07
C GLY A 419 12.36 -8.32 -5.71
N MET A 420 12.45 -8.38 -7.04
CA MET A 420 13.72 -8.40 -7.78
C MET A 420 14.67 -7.26 -7.44
N TYR A 421 14.15 -6.09 -7.06
CA TYR A 421 14.93 -4.88 -6.77
C TYR A 421 15.09 -4.60 -5.27
N SER A 422 14.82 -5.58 -4.40
CA SER A 422 15.14 -5.42 -2.98
C SER A 422 16.61 -5.11 -2.77
N ARG A 423 16.90 -4.02 -2.05
CA ARG A 423 18.27 -3.59 -1.76
C ARG A 423 18.98 -4.54 -0.78
N GLY A 424 18.23 -5.17 0.14
CA GLY A 424 18.82 -5.92 1.25
C GLY A 424 19.82 -5.09 2.04
N GLY A 425 20.87 -5.74 2.55
CA GLY A 425 21.97 -5.13 3.29
C GLY A 425 23.06 -4.47 2.45
N LYS A 426 22.85 -4.27 1.14
CA LYS A 426 23.90 -3.80 0.24
C LYS A 426 24.47 -2.43 0.67
N GLY A 427 25.80 -2.37 0.80
CA GLY A 427 26.55 -1.21 1.30
C GLY A 427 26.60 -1.13 2.83
N GLY A 428 26.02 -2.10 3.53
CA GLY A 428 25.95 -2.19 4.97
C GLY A 428 27.11 -2.93 5.63
N LYS A 429 27.02 -3.08 6.96
CA LYS A 429 28.00 -3.81 7.75
C LYS A 429 27.80 -5.33 7.59
N VAL A 430 28.90 -6.07 7.50
CA VAL A 430 28.86 -7.54 7.47
C VAL A 430 28.97 -8.07 8.90
N TYR A 431 28.04 -8.91 9.30
CA TYR A 431 28.01 -9.63 10.56
C TYR A 431 28.16 -11.14 10.30
N LYS A 432 29.10 -11.77 10.98
CA LYS A 432 29.35 -13.22 10.85
C LYS A 432 28.78 -13.96 12.04
N VAL A 433 27.89 -14.91 11.78
CA VAL A 433 27.37 -15.85 12.76
C VAL A 433 28.42 -16.94 12.98
N THR A 434 28.94 -17.01 14.20
CA THR A 434 30.04 -17.91 14.62
C THR A 434 29.61 -18.92 15.69
N THR A 435 28.38 -18.81 16.20
CA THR A 435 27.78 -19.77 17.14
C THR A 435 26.39 -20.18 16.67
N LEU A 436 25.96 -21.38 17.06
CA LEU A 436 24.61 -21.89 16.82
C LEU A 436 23.63 -21.53 17.96
N GLU A 437 24.14 -20.96 19.06
CA GLU A 437 23.34 -20.53 20.20
C GLU A 437 22.51 -19.28 19.86
N ASP A 438 21.26 -19.23 20.35
CA ASP A 438 20.33 -18.11 20.11
C ASP A 438 20.42 -17.01 21.18
N THR A 439 21.61 -16.40 21.30
CA THR A 439 21.85 -15.35 22.31
C THR A 439 21.64 -13.94 21.76
N GLY A 440 21.56 -12.94 22.64
CA GLY A 440 21.67 -11.53 22.27
C GLY A 440 23.12 -11.02 22.18
N GLU A 441 24.11 -11.91 22.02
CA GLU A 441 25.53 -11.58 22.06
C GLU A 441 26.19 -11.68 20.67
N GLU A 442 27.28 -10.93 20.47
CA GLU A 442 28.02 -10.93 19.22
C GLU A 442 28.43 -12.33 18.77
N GLY A 443 28.15 -12.63 17.51
CA GLY A 443 28.40 -13.94 16.90
C GLY A 443 27.17 -14.83 16.79
N SER A 444 26.05 -14.52 17.44
CA SER A 444 24.78 -15.23 17.22
C SER A 444 23.99 -14.66 16.02
N LEU A 445 23.04 -15.44 15.50
CA LEU A 445 22.11 -14.97 14.46
C LEU A 445 21.21 -13.83 15.00
N ARG A 446 20.65 -14.01 16.19
CA ARG A 446 19.73 -13.04 16.79
C ARG A 446 20.38 -11.69 17.00
N TRP A 447 21.58 -11.66 17.57
CA TRP A 447 22.30 -10.40 17.75
C TRP A 447 22.53 -9.69 16.42
N ALA A 448 22.94 -10.42 15.37
CA ALA A 448 23.19 -9.85 14.05
C ALA A 448 21.90 -9.31 13.38
N VAL A 449 20.77 -9.99 13.58
CA VAL A 449 19.45 -9.53 13.08
C VAL A 449 18.98 -8.28 13.81
N GLU A 450 19.20 -8.20 15.12
CA GLU A 450 18.77 -7.09 16.00
C GLU A 450 19.64 -5.83 15.86
N GLN A 451 20.66 -5.82 14.99
CA GLN A 451 21.46 -4.62 14.71
C GLN A 451 20.71 -3.61 13.86
N GLU A 452 21.00 -2.32 14.08
CA GLU A 452 20.44 -1.21 13.30
C GLU A 452 21.23 -0.93 12.01
N GLY A 453 20.51 -0.43 11.01
CA GLY A 453 21.06 0.02 9.74
C GLY A 453 21.31 -1.11 8.73
N PRO A 454 21.75 -0.75 7.51
CA PRO A 454 22.00 -1.72 6.45
C PRO A 454 23.01 -2.79 6.87
N ARG A 455 22.66 -4.07 6.70
CA ARG A 455 23.48 -5.18 7.20
C ARG A 455 23.38 -6.48 6.42
N ILE A 456 24.52 -7.16 6.28
CA ILE A 456 24.64 -8.47 5.64
C ILE A 456 25.05 -9.49 6.69
N ILE A 457 24.26 -10.56 6.83
CA ILE A 457 24.50 -11.66 7.75
C ILE A 457 25.03 -12.85 6.96
N GLU A 458 26.24 -13.28 7.31
CA GLU A 458 26.92 -14.46 6.78
C GLU A 458 27.15 -15.47 7.89
N PHE A 459 27.35 -16.75 7.54
CA PHE A 459 27.52 -17.84 8.49
C PHE A 459 28.92 -18.44 8.38
N ALA A 460 29.65 -18.45 9.49
CA ALA A 460 30.94 -19.14 9.62
C ALA A 460 30.78 -20.57 10.19
N VAL A 461 29.59 -20.91 10.67
CA VAL A 461 29.22 -22.23 11.20
C VAL A 461 28.01 -22.78 10.43
N GLY A 462 27.83 -24.10 10.45
CA GLY A 462 26.68 -24.80 9.88
C GLY A 462 26.11 -25.76 10.91
N GLY A 463 24.80 -25.99 10.86
CA GLY A 463 24.07 -26.76 11.85
C GLY A 463 22.72 -26.13 12.17
N ASP A 464 22.21 -26.49 13.34
CA ASP A 464 20.87 -26.12 13.74
C ASP A 464 20.92 -25.01 14.81
N ILE A 465 20.20 -23.93 14.56
CA ILE A 465 20.00 -22.82 15.49
C ILE A 465 18.62 -23.03 16.13
N HIS A 466 18.64 -23.43 17.39
CA HIS A 466 17.46 -23.58 18.23
C HIS A 466 17.10 -22.20 18.78
N LEU A 467 15.97 -21.65 18.34
CA LEU A 467 15.54 -20.35 18.83
C LEU A 467 14.95 -20.48 20.24
N ASP A 468 15.19 -19.50 21.10
CA ASP A 468 14.55 -19.39 22.43
C ASP A 468 13.16 -18.73 22.35
N ARG A 469 12.91 -17.99 21.27
CA ARG A 469 11.67 -17.26 20.97
C ARG A 469 11.61 -16.87 19.51
N THR A 470 10.44 -16.46 19.03
CA THR A 470 10.26 -15.88 17.68
C THR A 470 11.35 -14.85 17.35
N LEU A 471 12.02 -15.02 16.21
CA LEU A 471 13.01 -14.06 15.71
C LEU A 471 12.31 -13.04 14.83
N LYS A 472 12.27 -11.78 15.29
CA LYS A 472 11.65 -10.68 14.54
C LYS A 472 12.70 -9.84 13.85
N ILE A 473 12.50 -9.56 12.58
CA ILE A 473 13.33 -8.69 11.76
C ILE A 473 12.60 -7.34 11.68
N GLU A 474 13.04 -6.39 12.52
CA GLU A 474 12.36 -5.09 12.71
C GLU A 474 13.07 -3.93 11.98
N ASP A 475 14.40 -3.94 11.90
CA ASP A 475 15.18 -2.89 11.25
C ASP A 475 15.43 -3.21 9.75
N PRO A 476 15.17 -2.28 8.81
CA PRO A 476 15.16 -2.53 7.37
C PRO A 476 16.56 -2.75 6.77
N TYR A 477 16.62 -3.05 5.47
CA TYR A 477 17.87 -3.20 4.70
C TYR A 477 18.78 -4.32 5.22
N ILE A 478 18.29 -5.56 5.16
CA ILE A 478 19.00 -6.73 5.67
C ILE A 478 19.10 -7.85 4.63
N SER A 479 20.25 -8.52 4.60
CA SER A 479 20.45 -9.75 3.82
C SER A 479 20.94 -10.89 4.70
N ILE A 480 20.19 -11.98 4.77
CA ILE A 480 20.55 -13.20 5.52
C ILE A 480 20.92 -14.30 4.51
N LEU A 481 22.21 -14.61 4.42
CA LEU A 481 22.80 -15.37 3.31
C LEU A 481 23.20 -16.78 3.74
N GLY A 482 22.24 -17.70 3.83
CA GLY A 482 22.46 -19.09 4.22
C GLY A 482 23.45 -19.86 3.33
N GLN A 483 23.63 -19.46 2.07
CA GLN A 483 24.60 -20.07 1.16
C GLN A 483 26.06 -19.86 1.56
N THR A 484 26.34 -19.01 2.54
CA THR A 484 27.69 -18.79 3.08
C THR A 484 28.09 -19.84 4.12
N ALA A 485 27.11 -20.53 4.71
CA ALA A 485 27.35 -21.51 5.76
C ALA A 485 28.17 -22.72 5.25
N PRO A 486 29.13 -23.23 6.04
CA PRO A 486 29.85 -24.46 5.73
C PRO A 486 28.97 -25.71 5.91
N GLY A 487 29.52 -26.86 5.48
CA GLY A 487 28.93 -28.17 5.74
C GLY A 487 27.55 -28.35 5.09
N ASP A 488 26.57 -28.71 5.91
CA ASP A 488 25.18 -28.95 5.51
C ASP A 488 24.32 -27.68 5.60
N GLY A 489 24.89 -26.49 5.79
CA GLY A 489 24.13 -25.23 5.85
C GLY A 489 23.47 -24.98 7.21
N ILE A 490 22.47 -24.09 7.25
CA ILE A 490 21.79 -23.67 8.48
C ILE A 490 20.32 -24.09 8.47
N THR A 491 19.88 -24.66 9.59
CA THR A 491 18.47 -24.87 9.91
C THR A 491 18.10 -24.02 11.12
N ILE A 492 17.04 -23.25 11.01
CA ILE A 492 16.42 -22.50 12.12
C ILE A 492 15.20 -23.30 12.57
N ARG A 493 15.04 -23.50 13.89
CA ARG A 493 13.98 -24.35 14.45
C ARG A 493 13.42 -23.83 15.77
N ASP A 494 12.42 -24.53 16.27
CA ASP A 494 11.68 -24.35 17.53
C ASP A 494 10.75 -23.14 17.56
N HIS A 495 11.11 -22.02 16.94
CA HIS A 495 10.21 -20.85 16.82
C HIS A 495 10.18 -20.27 15.41
N GLY A 496 9.13 -19.49 15.13
CA GLY A 496 8.96 -18.79 13.87
C GLY A 496 9.95 -17.64 13.65
N VAL A 497 10.10 -17.26 12.38
CA VAL A 497 10.82 -16.04 11.96
C VAL A 497 9.87 -15.09 11.26
N TYR A 498 9.81 -13.84 11.70
CA TYR A 498 8.88 -12.84 11.15
C TYR A 498 9.59 -11.60 10.64
N ILE A 499 9.27 -11.22 9.41
CA ILE A 499 9.70 -9.98 8.78
C ILE A 499 8.63 -8.92 9.03
N ASN A 500 9.01 -7.86 9.75
CA ASN A 500 8.16 -6.71 10.09
C ASN A 500 8.72 -5.41 9.50
N THR A 501 9.51 -5.52 8.43
CA THR A 501 10.32 -4.43 7.89
C THR A 501 10.59 -4.59 6.40
N ASP A 502 11.18 -3.56 5.80
CA ASP A 502 11.33 -3.45 4.35
C ASP A 502 12.75 -3.78 3.87
N HIS A 503 12.89 -4.06 2.57
CA HIS A 503 14.17 -4.37 1.92
C HIS A 503 14.91 -5.55 2.56
N VAL A 504 14.25 -6.70 2.60
CA VAL A 504 14.77 -7.94 3.20
C VAL A 504 15.10 -8.98 2.14
N ILE A 505 16.29 -9.58 2.23
CA ILE A 505 16.74 -10.70 1.41
C ILE A 505 17.03 -11.89 2.32
N ILE A 506 16.38 -13.04 2.11
CA ILE A 506 16.70 -14.29 2.81
C ILE A 506 16.93 -15.40 1.80
N ARG A 507 18.08 -16.10 1.91
CA ARG A 507 18.45 -17.12 0.92
C ARG A 507 19.03 -18.40 1.52
N TYR A 508 18.71 -19.55 0.93
CA TYR A 508 19.35 -20.84 1.20
C TYR A 508 19.33 -21.29 2.68
N LEU A 509 18.29 -20.93 3.42
CA LEU A 509 18.06 -21.37 4.80
C LEU A 509 16.96 -22.43 4.87
N ARG A 510 16.97 -23.20 5.96
CA ARG A 510 15.86 -24.08 6.33
C ARG A 510 15.17 -23.54 7.57
N PHE A 511 13.85 -23.58 7.57
CA PHE A 511 12.97 -23.24 8.69
C PHE A 511 12.16 -24.49 9.03
N ARG A 512 12.42 -25.07 10.20
CA ARG A 512 11.88 -26.35 10.67
C ARG A 512 11.35 -26.16 12.08
N MET A 513 10.26 -25.41 12.22
CA MET A 513 9.78 -24.93 13.52
C MET A 513 9.50 -26.09 14.49
N GLY A 514 8.76 -27.11 14.04
CA GLY A 514 8.38 -28.22 14.90
C GLY A 514 7.34 -27.82 15.94
N SER A 515 7.01 -28.76 16.82
CA SER A 515 6.01 -28.62 17.88
C SER A 515 6.61 -28.74 19.30
N GLU A 516 7.91 -29.01 19.43
CA GLU A 516 8.61 -29.20 20.70
C GLU A 516 8.48 -28.00 21.65
N SER A 517 8.60 -26.78 21.11
CA SER A 517 8.47 -25.50 21.84
C SER A 517 7.04 -25.19 22.29
N LYS A 518 6.05 -25.91 21.73
CA LYS A 518 4.61 -25.65 21.89
C LYS A 518 4.18 -24.26 21.41
N ASP A 519 4.93 -23.65 20.50
CA ASP A 519 4.57 -22.40 19.84
C ASP A 519 3.57 -22.66 18.71
N GLU A 520 2.41 -21.99 18.73
CA GLU A 520 1.41 -22.04 17.66
C GLU A 520 1.68 -20.87 16.70
N ASN A 521 2.40 -21.13 15.61
CA ASN A 521 2.97 -20.06 14.80
C ASN A 521 3.34 -20.52 13.38
N ASP A 522 3.69 -19.55 12.52
CA ASP A 522 4.28 -19.85 11.21
C ASP A 522 5.78 -20.08 11.32
N ALA A 523 6.33 -20.93 10.46
CA ALA A 523 7.78 -21.14 10.43
C ALA A 523 8.53 -19.93 9.83
N LEU A 524 7.98 -19.30 8.79
CA LEU A 524 8.49 -18.06 8.21
C LEU A 524 7.33 -17.20 7.69
N GLY A 525 7.31 -15.91 8.03
CA GLY A 525 6.30 -15.00 7.52
C GLY A 525 6.77 -13.57 7.28
N ALA A 526 6.05 -12.86 6.43
CA ALA A 526 6.17 -11.40 6.25
C ALA A 526 4.79 -10.79 6.06
N ARG A 527 4.53 -9.69 6.75
CA ARG A 527 3.30 -8.91 6.60
C ARG A 527 3.58 -7.42 6.62
N HIS A 528 2.75 -6.65 5.91
CA HIS A 528 2.83 -5.20 5.84
C HIS A 528 4.23 -4.68 5.44
N SER A 529 4.99 -5.50 4.72
CA SER A 529 6.38 -5.24 4.33
C SER A 529 6.50 -4.96 2.83
N ASP A 530 7.52 -4.21 2.44
CA ASP A 530 7.85 -3.88 1.05
C ASP A 530 9.25 -4.36 0.68
N ASN A 531 9.44 -4.73 -0.59
CA ASN A 531 10.74 -5.14 -1.13
C ASN A 531 11.34 -6.35 -0.41
N VAL A 532 10.58 -7.46 -0.29
CA VAL A 532 11.06 -8.70 0.33
C VAL A 532 11.36 -9.75 -0.74
N ILE A 533 12.50 -10.44 -0.65
CA ILE A 533 12.79 -11.60 -1.49
C ILE A 533 13.25 -12.80 -0.66
N ILE A 534 12.47 -13.87 -0.75
CA ILE A 534 12.76 -15.17 -0.16
C ILE A 534 13.13 -16.11 -1.31
N ASP A 535 14.37 -16.60 -1.32
CA ASP A 535 14.92 -17.35 -2.44
C ASP A 535 15.60 -18.64 -1.96
N HIS A 536 15.26 -19.78 -2.57
CA HIS A 536 15.91 -21.05 -2.25
C HIS A 536 15.83 -21.46 -0.76
N CYS A 537 14.71 -21.19 -0.09
CA CYS A 537 14.52 -21.60 1.30
C CYS A 537 13.64 -22.85 1.40
N SER A 538 13.87 -23.67 2.43
CA SER A 538 13.03 -24.84 2.75
C SER A 538 12.27 -24.61 4.04
N ILE A 539 10.95 -24.72 4.01
CA ILE A 539 10.07 -24.25 5.09
C ILE A 539 9.07 -25.36 5.42
N SER A 540 9.13 -25.90 6.65
CA SER A 540 8.31 -27.03 7.08
C SER A 540 8.01 -27.05 8.56
N TRP A 541 7.07 -27.93 8.91
CA TRP A 541 6.75 -28.33 10.28
C TRP A 541 6.26 -27.17 11.15
N ALA A 542 5.66 -26.15 10.54
CA ALA A 542 4.91 -25.16 11.30
C ALA A 542 3.65 -25.80 11.90
N THR A 543 3.15 -25.17 12.97
CA THR A 543 1.95 -25.60 13.70
C THR A 543 0.72 -24.75 13.35
N ASP A 544 0.90 -23.54 12.79
CA ASP A 544 -0.14 -22.78 12.07
C ASP A 544 0.07 -22.91 10.55
N GLU A 545 0.95 -22.09 9.94
CA GLU A 545 1.30 -22.22 8.52
C GLU A 545 2.79 -22.27 8.24
N ASN A 546 3.21 -23.03 7.22
CA ASN A 546 4.63 -23.06 6.88
C ASN A 546 5.15 -21.67 6.48
N ALA A 547 4.50 -21.03 5.51
CA ALA A 547 5.05 -19.85 4.86
C ALA A 547 3.99 -18.82 4.46
N SER A 548 3.74 -17.80 5.28
CA SER A 548 2.72 -16.78 5.00
C SER A 548 3.33 -15.42 4.63
N PHE A 549 3.01 -14.96 3.42
CA PHE A 549 3.52 -13.71 2.84
C PHE A 549 2.36 -12.93 2.23
N TYR A 550 1.74 -12.06 3.02
CA TYR A 550 0.53 -11.35 2.60
C TYR A 550 0.46 -9.93 3.14
N ALA A 551 -0.37 -9.09 2.50
CA ALA A 551 -0.34 -7.64 2.69
C ALA A 551 1.06 -7.04 2.46
N ASN A 552 1.84 -7.61 1.54
CA ASN A 552 3.17 -7.12 1.17
C ASN A 552 3.14 -6.40 -0.17
N SER A 553 4.17 -5.60 -0.44
CA SER A 553 4.39 -4.97 -1.75
C SER A 553 5.73 -5.39 -2.32
N ASN A 554 5.84 -5.39 -3.65
CA ASN A 554 7.11 -5.60 -4.38
C ASN A 554 7.91 -6.76 -3.80
N SER A 555 7.28 -7.93 -3.66
CA SER A 555 7.86 -9.05 -2.93
C SER A 555 7.86 -10.33 -3.76
N THR A 556 8.89 -11.16 -3.59
CA THR A 556 9.03 -12.43 -4.31
C THR A 556 9.30 -13.58 -3.35
N VAL A 557 8.62 -14.71 -3.58
CA VAL A 557 9.03 -16.02 -3.07
C VAL A 557 9.37 -16.90 -4.26
N GLN A 558 10.63 -17.29 -4.38
CA GLN A 558 11.12 -18.04 -5.52
C GLN A 558 11.99 -19.23 -5.15
N TRP A 559 11.86 -20.31 -5.92
CA TRP A 559 12.69 -21.51 -5.76
C TRP A 559 12.64 -22.09 -4.33
N CYS A 560 11.54 -21.94 -3.60
CA CYS A 560 11.42 -22.48 -2.24
C CYS A 560 10.74 -23.85 -2.22
N ILE A 561 11.01 -24.63 -1.16
CA ILE A 561 10.22 -25.81 -0.79
C ILE A 561 9.37 -25.43 0.41
N ILE A 562 8.05 -25.59 0.30
CA ILE A 562 7.08 -25.35 1.38
C ILE A 562 6.33 -26.66 1.62
N SER A 563 6.67 -27.39 2.67
CA SER A 563 6.16 -28.76 2.84
C SER A 563 5.86 -29.19 4.24
N GLU A 564 4.98 -30.18 4.38
CA GLU A 564 4.75 -30.88 5.65
C GLU A 564 4.39 -29.95 6.82
N ALA A 565 3.45 -29.03 6.63
CA ALA A 565 2.85 -28.35 7.78
C ALA A 565 2.16 -29.38 8.70
N LEU A 566 2.36 -29.26 10.01
CA LEU A 566 1.90 -30.27 10.97
C LEU A 566 0.38 -30.22 11.09
N ASN A 567 -0.30 -31.33 10.81
CA ASN A 567 -1.74 -31.33 10.64
C ASN A 567 -2.51 -31.44 11.96
N SER A 568 -2.51 -32.60 12.61
CA SER A 568 -3.16 -32.81 13.91
C SER A 568 -2.18 -32.64 15.09
N SER A 569 -1.51 -31.49 15.14
CA SER A 569 -0.55 -31.13 16.17
C SER A 569 -1.21 -30.29 17.29
N ILE A 570 -0.56 -29.22 17.74
CA ILE A 570 -0.94 -28.42 18.92
C ILE A 570 -1.94 -27.29 18.64
N HIS A 571 -2.33 -27.07 17.38
CA HIS A 571 -3.13 -25.92 16.97
C HIS A 571 -4.55 -25.95 17.58
N HIS A 572 -4.99 -24.85 18.20
CA HIS A 572 -6.24 -24.79 18.98
C HIS A 572 -7.51 -25.05 18.15
N LYS A 573 -7.50 -24.78 16.85
CA LYS A 573 -8.61 -25.07 15.91
C LYS A 573 -8.66 -26.55 15.44
N GLY A 574 -7.78 -27.42 15.93
CA GLY A 574 -7.65 -28.80 15.47
C GLY A 574 -6.76 -28.92 14.22
N GLN A 575 -7.14 -29.76 13.26
CA GLN A 575 -6.33 -30.04 12.06
C GLN A 575 -5.97 -28.77 11.27
N HIS A 576 -4.68 -28.44 11.19
CA HIS A 576 -4.16 -27.17 10.64
C HIS A 576 -2.89 -27.32 9.78
N GLY A 577 -2.72 -28.41 9.04
CA GLY A 577 -1.51 -28.62 8.23
C GLY A 577 -1.47 -27.75 6.97
N TYR A 578 -1.26 -26.44 7.09
CA TYR A 578 -1.45 -25.47 6.01
C TYR A 578 -0.15 -24.90 5.44
N GLY A 579 -0.10 -24.76 4.11
CA GLY A 579 1.09 -24.26 3.41
C GLY A 579 1.36 -22.77 3.65
N GLY A 580 0.34 -21.93 3.52
CA GLY A 580 0.43 -20.50 3.83
C GLY A 580 -0.63 -19.61 3.19
N ILE A 581 -0.68 -18.36 3.66
CA ILE A 581 -1.51 -17.29 3.10
C ILE A 581 -0.64 -16.35 2.26
N TRP A 582 -0.96 -16.19 0.98
CA TRP A 582 -0.16 -15.40 0.04
C TRP A 582 -0.97 -14.27 -0.59
N GLY A 583 -0.40 -13.08 -0.67
CA GLY A 583 -1.00 -11.97 -1.40
C GLY A 583 -0.25 -10.65 -1.21
N GLY A 584 -0.82 -9.58 -1.75
CA GLY A 584 -0.14 -8.29 -1.79
C GLY A 584 -0.33 -7.57 -3.12
N ARG A 585 0.59 -6.64 -3.40
CA ARG A 585 0.64 -5.86 -4.65
C ARG A 585 1.98 -5.99 -5.32
N ASN A 586 1.97 -6.30 -6.62
CA ASN A 586 3.18 -6.61 -7.36
C ASN A 586 4.00 -7.67 -6.61
N VAL A 587 3.34 -8.77 -6.25
CA VAL A 587 3.98 -9.89 -5.56
C VAL A 587 4.02 -11.11 -6.45
N SER A 588 5.16 -11.80 -6.46
CA SER A 588 5.39 -12.94 -7.33
C SER A 588 5.79 -14.18 -6.53
N PHE A 589 5.03 -15.24 -6.72
CA PHE A 589 5.29 -16.54 -6.16
C PHE A 589 5.56 -17.50 -7.31
N HIS A 590 6.83 -17.85 -7.53
CA HIS A 590 7.19 -18.63 -8.71
C HIS A 590 8.26 -19.69 -8.49
N HIS A 591 8.18 -20.78 -9.26
CA HIS A 591 9.16 -21.86 -9.24
C HIS A 591 9.31 -22.54 -7.86
N ASN A 592 8.25 -22.49 -7.04
CA ASN A 592 8.23 -23.13 -5.72
C ASN A 592 7.65 -24.55 -5.80
N LEU A 593 8.07 -25.40 -4.87
CA LEU A 593 7.48 -26.71 -4.61
C LEU A 593 6.70 -26.66 -3.30
N LEU A 594 5.38 -26.68 -3.41
CA LEU A 594 4.46 -26.86 -2.29
C LEU A 594 4.04 -28.32 -2.24
N ALA A 595 4.35 -29.01 -1.15
CA ALA A 595 4.16 -30.46 -1.10
C ALA A 595 3.66 -30.91 0.26
N HIS A 596 2.78 -31.91 0.31
CA HIS A 596 2.46 -32.59 1.57
C HIS A 596 1.80 -31.69 2.63
N ASN A 597 1.13 -30.61 2.21
CA ASN A 597 0.31 -29.78 3.10
C ASN A 597 -1.17 -30.17 2.95
N ASN A 598 -1.92 -30.22 4.04
CA ASN A 598 -3.34 -30.54 4.02
C ASN A 598 -4.15 -29.51 3.21
N SER A 599 -3.83 -28.22 3.31
CA SER A 599 -4.52 -27.15 2.57
C SER A 599 -3.64 -25.90 2.40
N ARG A 600 -4.22 -24.82 1.84
CA ARG A 600 -3.61 -23.49 1.66
C ARG A 600 -2.26 -23.57 0.93
N ASN A 601 -2.27 -23.95 -0.35
CA ASN A 601 -1.05 -24.07 -1.18
C ASN A 601 -0.91 -23.04 -2.32
N PRO A 602 -1.13 -21.72 -2.12
CA PRO A 602 -1.55 -21.00 -0.92
C PRO A 602 -3.09 -20.85 -0.80
N ARG A 603 -3.54 -20.28 0.32
CA ARG A 603 -4.77 -19.48 0.32
C ARG A 603 -4.39 -18.06 -0.13
N PHE A 604 -5.04 -17.54 -1.16
CA PHE A 604 -4.93 -16.13 -1.50
C PHE A 604 -5.61 -15.26 -0.43
N ASP A 605 -4.95 -14.16 -0.08
CA ASP A 605 -5.32 -13.33 1.04
C ASP A 605 -6.65 -12.59 0.89
N HIS A 606 -7.08 -11.95 1.96
CA HIS A 606 -8.44 -11.48 2.15
C HIS A 606 -8.55 -9.93 2.20
N PRO A 607 -9.54 -9.28 1.56
CA PRO A 607 -9.75 -7.83 1.55
C PRO A 607 -9.69 -7.12 2.89
N ALA A 608 -10.27 -7.72 3.93
CA ALA A 608 -10.37 -7.18 5.28
C ALA A 608 -9.03 -7.15 6.03
N LEU A 609 -7.94 -7.63 5.42
CA LEU A 609 -6.58 -7.42 5.91
C LEU A 609 -6.05 -6.05 5.50
N TYR A 610 -6.70 -5.39 4.54
CA TYR A 610 -6.28 -4.12 3.98
C TYR A 610 -7.22 -3.02 4.48
N GLU A 611 -6.70 -2.14 5.32
CA GLU A 611 -7.40 -0.98 5.84
C GLU A 611 -6.60 0.29 5.61
N GLY A 612 -7.27 1.44 5.47
CA GLY A 612 -6.61 2.72 5.20
C GLY A 612 -5.64 2.60 4.01
N ASP A 613 -4.45 3.15 4.14
CA ASP A 613 -3.41 3.18 3.11
C ASP A 613 -2.98 1.80 2.56
N ASP A 614 -3.24 0.70 3.27
CA ASP A 614 -2.90 -0.65 2.78
C ASP A 614 -3.62 -0.99 1.47
N LEU A 615 -4.85 -0.48 1.28
CA LEU A 615 -5.57 -0.63 0.02
C LEU A 615 -4.94 0.17 -1.14
N LEU A 616 -4.26 1.29 -0.86
CA LEU A 616 -3.55 2.08 -1.87
C LEU A 616 -2.20 1.45 -2.22
N PHE A 617 -1.47 0.95 -1.22
CA PHE A 617 -0.07 0.63 -1.41
C PHE A 617 0.23 -0.86 -1.40
N ARG A 618 -0.62 -1.70 -0.80
CA ARG A 618 -0.30 -3.12 -0.52
C ARG A 618 -1.24 -4.11 -1.17
N ARG A 619 -2.41 -3.69 -1.66
CA ARG A 619 -3.33 -4.57 -2.38
C ARG A 619 -3.19 -4.37 -3.89
N GLY A 620 -3.00 -5.46 -4.63
CA GLY A 620 -3.08 -5.41 -6.09
C GLY A 620 -2.81 -6.77 -6.72
N THR A 621 -1.98 -6.81 -7.75
CA THR A 621 -1.80 -8.04 -8.54
C THR A 621 -0.84 -9.03 -7.90
N VAL A 622 -1.26 -10.29 -7.84
CA VAL A 622 -0.50 -11.45 -7.36
C VAL A 622 -0.18 -12.40 -8.51
N GLU A 623 1.07 -12.78 -8.69
CA GLU A 623 1.48 -13.82 -9.63
C GLU A 623 1.74 -15.14 -8.90
N PHE A 624 1.04 -16.20 -9.29
CA PHE A 624 1.32 -17.58 -8.90
C PHE A 624 1.69 -18.35 -10.16
N VAL A 625 2.99 -18.35 -10.49
CA VAL A 625 3.51 -18.74 -11.81
C VAL A 625 4.52 -19.88 -11.71
N ASN A 626 4.34 -20.92 -12.53
CA ASN A 626 5.29 -22.04 -12.62
C ASN A 626 5.65 -22.69 -11.28
N ASN A 627 4.67 -22.91 -10.41
CA ASN A 627 4.85 -23.66 -9.16
C ASN A 627 4.42 -25.13 -9.32
N ILE A 628 4.87 -25.98 -8.40
CA ILE A 628 4.35 -27.34 -8.22
C ILE A 628 3.57 -27.39 -6.91
N VAL A 629 2.32 -27.84 -6.97
CA VAL A 629 1.50 -28.20 -5.81
C VAL A 629 1.29 -29.71 -5.82
N TYR A 630 1.83 -30.40 -4.82
CA TYR A 630 1.86 -31.86 -4.75
C TYR A 630 1.22 -32.43 -3.48
N ASN A 631 0.41 -33.47 -3.64
CA ASN A 631 -0.15 -34.26 -2.53
C ASN A 631 -0.89 -33.40 -1.47
N TRP A 632 -1.67 -32.40 -1.91
CA TRP A 632 -2.51 -31.66 -0.97
C TRP A 632 -3.58 -32.56 -0.37
N GLY A 633 -4.08 -32.27 0.84
CA GLY A 633 -5.13 -33.06 1.49
C GLY A 633 -6.55 -32.64 1.07
N MET A 634 -7.03 -31.54 1.62
CA MET A 634 -8.37 -30.98 1.42
C MET A 634 -8.48 -30.08 0.18
N LYS A 635 -7.68 -29.01 0.09
CA LYS A 635 -7.72 -28.04 -1.01
C LYS A 635 -6.31 -27.72 -1.49
N ALA A 636 -6.14 -27.48 -2.78
CA ALA A 636 -4.89 -26.96 -3.34
C ALA A 636 -4.83 -25.44 -3.10
N ILE A 637 -5.42 -24.62 -3.98
CA ILE A 637 -5.49 -23.15 -3.84
C ILE A 637 -6.93 -22.64 -3.76
N TYR A 638 -7.14 -21.56 -3.00
CA TYR A 638 -8.45 -20.93 -2.80
C TYR A 638 -8.33 -19.53 -2.20
N GLY A 639 -9.45 -18.82 -2.00
CA GLY A 639 -9.50 -17.48 -1.39
C GLY A 639 -9.52 -16.36 -2.43
N GLY A 640 -8.90 -15.22 -2.09
CA GLY A 640 -8.65 -14.11 -3.02
C GLY A 640 -9.86 -13.24 -3.33
N GLU A 641 -10.83 -13.12 -2.42
CA GLU A 641 -12.00 -12.24 -2.62
C GLU A 641 -11.56 -10.82 -3.03
N GLU A 642 -12.25 -10.17 -3.99
CA GLU A 642 -11.91 -8.85 -4.54
C GLU A 642 -10.44 -8.65 -5.05
N GLY A 643 -9.61 -9.71 -5.14
CA GLY A 643 -8.21 -9.60 -5.59
C GLY A 643 -7.99 -9.90 -7.08
N TRP A 644 -6.76 -9.74 -7.56
CA TRP A 644 -6.36 -9.98 -8.95
C TRP A 644 -5.19 -10.97 -9.03
N PHE A 645 -5.40 -12.13 -9.64
CA PHE A 645 -4.46 -13.24 -9.59
C PHE A 645 -4.11 -13.76 -10.98
N ASN A 646 -2.82 -13.74 -11.32
CA ASN A 646 -2.27 -14.45 -12.46
C ASN A 646 -1.85 -15.86 -12.01
N VAL A 647 -2.68 -16.86 -12.28
CA VAL A 647 -2.42 -18.26 -11.94
C VAL A 647 -2.06 -19.01 -13.21
N ALA A 648 -0.76 -19.09 -13.52
CA ALA A 648 -0.32 -19.58 -14.82
C ALA A 648 0.87 -20.55 -14.80
N GLY A 649 0.84 -21.54 -15.71
CA GLY A 649 1.95 -22.46 -15.93
C GLY A 649 2.26 -23.39 -14.75
N ASN A 650 1.33 -23.61 -13.82
CA ASN A 650 1.57 -24.41 -12.61
C ASN A 650 1.27 -25.91 -12.82
N LEU A 651 1.92 -26.77 -12.03
CA LEU A 651 1.62 -28.20 -11.94
C LEU A 651 0.84 -28.50 -10.66
N PHE A 652 -0.38 -28.99 -10.78
CA PHE A 652 -1.18 -29.52 -9.67
C PHE A 652 -1.18 -31.04 -9.72
N ARG A 653 -0.22 -31.67 -9.04
CA ARG A 653 -0.01 -33.11 -9.07
C ARG A 653 -0.65 -33.80 -7.87
N THR A 654 -1.59 -34.69 -8.14
CA THR A 654 -2.30 -35.44 -7.11
C THR A 654 -1.39 -36.45 -6.40
N GLY A 655 -1.61 -36.67 -5.12
CA GLY A 655 -0.93 -37.68 -4.31
C GLY A 655 -1.93 -38.53 -3.51
N LYS A 656 -1.44 -39.54 -2.77
CA LYS A 656 -2.30 -40.43 -1.98
C LYS A 656 -3.08 -39.68 -0.88
N GLY A 657 -2.57 -38.55 -0.39
CA GLY A 657 -3.27 -37.66 0.55
C GLY A 657 -4.41 -36.85 -0.09
N THR A 658 -4.42 -36.70 -1.42
CA THR A 658 -5.40 -35.86 -2.14
C THR A 658 -6.81 -36.41 -2.02
N LYS A 659 -7.67 -35.67 -1.31
CA LYS A 659 -9.04 -36.06 -0.99
C LYS A 659 -9.94 -36.08 -2.23
N ASN A 660 -9.98 -34.97 -2.97
CA ASN A 660 -10.81 -34.81 -4.16
C ASN A 660 -9.97 -34.99 -5.43
N LEU A 661 -10.33 -35.96 -6.26
CA LEU A 661 -9.68 -36.26 -7.54
C LEU A 661 -10.56 -35.81 -8.72
N ASP A 662 -11.06 -34.58 -8.66
CA ASP A 662 -12.11 -34.06 -9.55
C ASP A 662 -11.64 -32.91 -10.44
N GLY A 663 -10.35 -32.60 -10.45
CA GLY A 663 -9.78 -31.52 -11.27
C GLY A 663 -9.90 -30.13 -10.64
N ARG A 664 -10.50 -30.01 -9.44
CA ARG A 664 -10.59 -28.73 -8.74
C ARG A 664 -9.29 -28.40 -8.04
N TYR A 665 -8.43 -27.64 -8.72
CA TYR A 665 -7.19 -27.13 -8.12
C TYR A 665 -7.33 -25.69 -7.61
N ILE A 666 -8.31 -24.92 -8.11
CA ILE A 666 -8.68 -23.60 -7.58
C ILE A 666 -10.13 -23.60 -7.11
N GLU A 667 -10.38 -23.07 -5.92
CA GLU A 667 -11.71 -22.72 -5.43
C GLU A 667 -11.87 -21.19 -5.35
N ILE A 668 -12.58 -20.61 -6.33
CA ILE A 668 -12.91 -19.18 -6.36
C ILE A 668 -13.92 -18.90 -5.25
N SER A 669 -13.49 -18.17 -4.23
CA SER A 669 -14.21 -18.01 -2.97
C SER A 669 -15.03 -16.71 -2.93
N THR A 670 -16.13 -16.74 -2.18
CA THR A 670 -16.87 -15.57 -1.68
C THR A 670 -17.25 -15.83 -0.23
N SER A 671 -17.49 -14.77 0.53
CA SER A 671 -17.75 -14.85 1.97
C SER A 671 -18.74 -13.79 2.42
N ARG A 672 -19.75 -14.19 3.20
CA ARG A 672 -20.70 -13.25 3.82
C ARG A 672 -20.07 -12.42 4.95
N GLU A 673 -19.02 -12.96 5.56
CA GLU A 673 -18.33 -12.32 6.68
C GLU A 673 -17.38 -11.24 6.19
N THR A 674 -16.94 -11.35 4.93
CA THR A 674 -15.74 -10.64 4.52
C THR A 674 -15.85 -9.95 3.15
N SER A 675 -16.26 -10.66 2.09
CA SER A 675 -16.70 -10.05 0.83
C SER A 675 -17.48 -11.03 -0.06
N LEU A 676 -18.62 -10.57 -0.58
CA LEU A 676 -19.42 -11.32 -1.55
C LEU A 676 -18.89 -11.19 -2.99
N ILE A 677 -17.86 -10.37 -3.22
CA ILE A 677 -17.25 -10.16 -4.52
C ILE A 677 -16.10 -11.18 -4.69
N PRO A 678 -16.17 -12.10 -5.65
CA PRO A 678 -15.10 -13.06 -5.87
C PRO A 678 -13.84 -12.38 -6.41
N GLY A 679 -12.70 -13.05 -6.29
CA GLY A 679 -11.47 -12.64 -6.95
C GLY A 679 -11.56 -12.71 -8.48
N SER A 680 -10.79 -11.87 -9.14
CA SER A 680 -10.57 -11.90 -10.59
C SER A 680 -9.31 -12.71 -10.90
N TYR A 681 -9.44 -13.72 -11.77
CA TYR A 681 -8.36 -14.67 -12.05
C TYR A 681 -8.02 -14.70 -13.53
N TYR A 682 -6.74 -14.67 -13.87
CA TYR A 682 -6.23 -15.10 -15.17
C TYR A 682 -5.64 -16.50 -15.01
N ILE A 683 -6.29 -17.49 -15.62
CA ILE A 683 -5.95 -18.91 -15.45
C ILE A 683 -5.48 -19.47 -16.80
N ALA A 684 -4.18 -19.77 -16.92
CA ALA A 684 -3.62 -20.19 -18.20
C ALA A 684 -2.48 -21.21 -18.06
N GLY A 685 -2.46 -22.24 -18.90
CA GLY A 685 -1.34 -23.18 -18.98
C GLY A 685 -1.07 -24.02 -17.72
N ASN A 686 -2.00 -24.08 -16.78
CA ASN A 686 -1.89 -24.96 -15.61
C ASN A 686 -2.20 -26.41 -16.00
N TYR A 687 -1.45 -27.35 -15.43
CA TYR A 687 -1.63 -28.77 -15.66
C TYR A 687 -2.10 -29.48 -14.40
N TYR A 688 -3.27 -30.13 -14.47
CA TYR A 688 -3.78 -30.98 -13.39
C TYR A 688 -3.39 -32.44 -13.65
N ASP A 689 -2.44 -32.94 -12.87
CA ASP A 689 -1.84 -34.25 -13.05
C ASP A 689 -2.46 -35.30 -12.11
N PHE A 690 -3.33 -36.11 -12.70
CA PHE A 690 -4.00 -37.25 -12.07
C PHE A 690 -3.42 -38.60 -12.51
N ILE A 691 -2.34 -38.61 -13.31
CA ILE A 691 -1.71 -39.86 -13.79
C ILE A 691 -1.24 -40.73 -12.61
N PRO A 692 -0.58 -40.17 -11.57
CA PRO A 692 -0.24 -40.93 -10.38
C PRO A 692 -1.43 -41.60 -9.68
N ALA A 693 -2.61 -40.96 -9.71
CA ALA A 693 -3.83 -41.53 -9.13
C ALA A 693 -4.35 -42.74 -9.92
N MET A 694 -4.20 -42.73 -11.25
CA MET A 694 -4.57 -43.86 -12.10
C MET A 694 -3.61 -45.05 -11.94
N GLU A 695 -2.32 -44.78 -11.85
CA GLU A 695 -1.27 -45.81 -11.78
C GLU A 695 -1.11 -46.39 -10.36
N GLY A 696 -1.27 -45.55 -9.33
CA GLY A 696 -0.84 -45.84 -7.96
C GLY A 696 -1.89 -46.42 -7.03
N ASN A 697 -3.12 -46.71 -7.51
CA ASN A 697 -4.26 -47.21 -6.74
C ASN A 697 -4.45 -46.45 -5.40
N TYR A 698 -4.94 -45.21 -5.47
CA TYR A 698 -5.09 -44.29 -4.32
C TYR A 698 -6.17 -44.73 -3.33
N LEU A 699 -5.93 -45.86 -2.65
CA LEU A 699 -6.87 -46.53 -1.75
C LEU A 699 -8.19 -46.87 -2.48
N GLY A 700 -8.11 -47.33 -3.73
CA GLY A 700 -9.27 -47.65 -4.56
C GLY A 700 -10.03 -46.45 -5.13
N ARG A 701 -9.63 -45.20 -4.82
CA ARG A 701 -10.23 -43.99 -5.39
C ARG A 701 -9.77 -43.80 -6.84
N LYS A 702 -10.71 -43.38 -7.69
CA LYS A 702 -10.46 -43.09 -9.11
C LYS A 702 -10.75 -41.62 -9.41
N PRO A 703 -10.03 -40.99 -10.36
CA PRO A 703 -10.35 -39.66 -10.85
C PRO A 703 -11.77 -39.57 -11.42
N ASP A 704 -12.49 -38.49 -11.13
CA ASP A 704 -13.80 -38.20 -11.71
C ASP A 704 -13.63 -37.41 -13.02
N MET A 705 -13.53 -38.13 -14.13
CA MET A 705 -13.25 -37.54 -15.45
C MET A 705 -14.31 -36.52 -15.89
N LYS A 706 -15.57 -36.68 -15.47
CA LYS A 706 -16.63 -35.72 -15.81
C LYS A 706 -16.44 -34.41 -15.09
N LYS A 707 -16.10 -34.45 -13.79
CA LYS A 707 -15.80 -33.24 -13.02
C LYS A 707 -14.49 -32.60 -13.44
N ILE A 708 -13.49 -33.38 -13.84
CA ILE A 708 -12.22 -32.86 -14.35
C ILE A 708 -12.49 -31.99 -15.59
N GLU A 709 -13.23 -32.53 -16.57
CA GLU A 709 -13.61 -31.77 -17.77
C GLU A 709 -14.45 -30.55 -17.40
N PHE A 710 -15.44 -30.71 -16.51
CA PHE A 710 -16.27 -29.58 -16.05
C PHE A 710 -15.45 -28.45 -15.43
N ASN A 711 -14.54 -28.77 -14.50
CA ASN A 711 -13.70 -27.77 -13.84
C ASN A 711 -12.74 -27.12 -14.85
N TYR A 712 -12.19 -27.87 -15.80
CA TYR A 712 -11.39 -27.32 -16.89
C TYR A 712 -12.15 -26.27 -17.70
N GLN A 713 -13.39 -26.58 -18.12
CA GLN A 713 -14.24 -25.63 -18.84
C GLN A 713 -14.66 -24.43 -17.98
N LEU A 714 -14.93 -24.66 -16.69
CA LEU A 714 -15.22 -23.58 -15.74
C LEU A 714 -14.06 -22.58 -15.68
N TYR A 715 -12.82 -23.06 -15.52
CA TYR A 715 -11.63 -22.20 -15.48
C TYR A 715 -11.44 -21.40 -16.75
N MET A 716 -11.67 -22.00 -17.92
CA MET A 716 -11.64 -21.28 -19.21
C MET A 716 -12.72 -20.19 -19.30
N THR A 717 -13.87 -20.39 -18.66
CA THR A 717 -15.01 -19.47 -18.72
C THR A 717 -14.86 -18.29 -17.75
N VAL A 718 -14.37 -18.54 -16.54
CA VAL A 718 -14.23 -17.52 -15.49
C VAL A 718 -12.92 -16.74 -15.58
N SER A 719 -11.95 -17.23 -16.37
CA SER A 719 -10.68 -16.55 -16.56
C SER A 719 -10.84 -15.20 -17.25
N ALA A 720 -10.09 -14.21 -16.79
CA ALA A 720 -9.84 -12.98 -17.52
C ALA A 720 -9.22 -13.29 -18.90
N LYS A 721 -9.46 -12.40 -19.87
CA LYS A 721 -9.00 -12.56 -21.25
C LYS A 721 -7.50 -12.33 -21.44
N ALA A 722 -6.89 -11.58 -20.52
CA ALA A 722 -5.47 -11.22 -20.53
C ALA A 722 -4.94 -11.26 -19.08
N PRO A 723 -3.63 -11.50 -18.89
CA PRO A 723 -3.03 -11.40 -17.57
C PRO A 723 -3.18 -10.00 -17.01
N PHE A 724 -3.39 -9.91 -15.69
CA PHE A 724 -3.34 -8.65 -14.95
C PHE A 724 -1.91 -8.11 -14.95
N GLN A 725 -1.76 -6.79 -14.92
CA GLN A 725 -0.45 -6.16 -14.97
C GLN A 725 0.27 -6.26 -13.62
N CYS A 726 1.55 -6.63 -13.65
CA CYS A 726 2.47 -6.62 -12.52
C CYS A 726 3.64 -5.70 -12.85
N ARG A 727 4.25 -5.05 -11.86
CA ARG A 727 5.37 -4.12 -12.13
C ARG A 727 6.57 -4.86 -12.76
N VAL A 728 6.87 -6.03 -12.21
CA VAL A 728 7.98 -6.88 -12.65
C VAL A 728 7.40 -8.26 -12.91
N PRO A 729 6.78 -8.48 -14.10
CA PRO A 729 6.07 -9.72 -14.37
C PRO A 729 7.03 -10.89 -14.50
N VAL A 730 6.61 -12.06 -14.01
CA VAL A 730 7.33 -13.32 -14.21
C VAL A 730 6.91 -13.94 -15.54
N GLU A 731 7.91 -14.26 -16.38
CA GLU A 731 7.67 -14.96 -17.64
C GLU A 731 7.07 -16.36 -17.40
N VAL A 732 5.86 -16.59 -17.93
CA VAL A 732 5.19 -17.90 -17.86
C VAL A 732 5.82 -18.85 -18.86
N LYS A 733 6.33 -20.00 -18.38
CA LYS A 733 6.94 -21.05 -19.21
C LYS A 733 6.13 -22.34 -19.24
N PRO A 734 6.29 -23.20 -20.25
CA PRO A 734 5.68 -24.53 -20.26
C PRO A 734 6.16 -25.38 -19.09
N ILE A 735 5.21 -25.91 -18.30
CA ILE A 735 5.49 -26.57 -17.03
C ILE A 735 6.34 -27.84 -17.16
N ASP A 736 6.30 -28.56 -18.29
CA ASP A 736 7.13 -29.75 -18.51
C ASP A 736 8.64 -29.45 -18.41
N SER A 737 9.04 -28.24 -18.82
CA SER A 737 10.43 -27.79 -18.77
C SER A 737 10.81 -27.25 -17.40
N GLU A 738 9.91 -26.49 -16.76
CA GLU A 738 10.16 -25.89 -15.45
C GLU A 738 10.09 -26.91 -14.32
N TYR A 739 9.24 -27.93 -14.43
CA TYR A 739 9.11 -29.01 -13.46
C TYR A 739 10.47 -29.62 -13.06
N LYS A 740 11.32 -29.91 -14.05
CA LYS A 740 12.65 -30.49 -13.81
C LYS A 740 13.57 -29.52 -13.08
N LYS A 741 13.48 -28.22 -13.38
CA LYS A 741 14.27 -27.18 -12.72
C LYS A 741 13.83 -26.99 -11.28
N ILE A 742 12.53 -26.88 -11.03
CA ILE A 742 11.99 -26.74 -9.67
C ILE A 742 12.42 -27.93 -8.80
N LEU A 743 12.25 -29.16 -9.28
CA LEU A 743 12.69 -30.34 -8.53
C LEU A 743 14.21 -30.38 -8.31
N LYS A 744 15.01 -29.74 -9.15
CA LYS A 744 16.47 -29.70 -9.02
C LYS A 744 16.93 -28.59 -8.07
N ASP A 745 16.37 -27.40 -8.24
CA ASP A 745 16.94 -26.15 -7.71
C ASP A 745 16.12 -25.60 -6.53
N ALA A 746 14.87 -26.01 -6.30
CA ALA A 746 14.08 -25.49 -5.19
C ALA A 746 14.56 -25.93 -3.78
N GLY A 747 14.24 -25.12 -2.76
CA GLY A 747 14.66 -25.31 -1.38
C GLY A 747 16.10 -24.87 -1.16
N ALA A 748 16.68 -25.21 0.00
CA ALA A 748 18.09 -25.00 0.34
C ALA A 748 19.03 -25.86 -0.54
N SER A 749 18.99 -25.67 -1.86
CA SER A 749 19.45 -26.64 -2.86
C SER A 749 20.96 -26.70 -3.04
N LYS A 750 21.72 -25.77 -2.44
CA LYS A 750 23.19 -25.91 -2.33
C LYS A 750 23.56 -27.18 -1.57
N LYS A 751 22.77 -27.52 -0.54
CA LYS A 751 22.88 -28.73 0.27
C LYS A 751 21.49 -29.10 0.75
N ARG A 752 20.83 -30.08 0.13
CA ARG A 752 19.55 -30.57 0.65
C ARG A 752 19.77 -31.52 1.82
N ASP A 753 18.94 -31.38 2.84
CA ASP A 753 18.86 -32.38 3.90
C ASP A 753 18.07 -33.62 3.42
N ALA A 754 17.92 -34.62 4.31
CA ALA A 754 17.19 -35.84 4.00
C ALA A 754 15.70 -35.57 3.71
N VAL A 755 15.11 -34.56 4.36
CA VAL A 755 13.71 -34.17 4.22
C VAL A 755 13.46 -33.62 2.82
N ASP A 756 14.16 -32.57 2.39
CA ASP A 756 14.01 -31.99 1.06
C ASP A 756 14.30 -33.00 -0.06
N SER A 757 15.31 -33.83 0.15
CA SER A 757 15.67 -34.90 -0.78
C SER A 757 14.55 -35.92 -0.95
N ARG A 758 13.86 -36.27 0.16
CA ARG A 758 12.66 -37.12 0.13
C ARG A 758 11.52 -36.43 -0.61
N ILE A 759 11.16 -35.21 -0.24
CA ILE A 759 10.03 -34.47 -0.81
C ILE A 759 10.14 -34.34 -2.33
N VAL A 760 11.33 -34.00 -2.83
CA VAL A 760 11.61 -33.90 -4.26
C VAL A 760 11.47 -35.27 -4.96
N LYS A 761 11.98 -36.34 -4.34
CA LYS A 761 11.90 -37.70 -4.89
C LYS A 761 10.46 -38.20 -4.92
N GLU A 762 9.68 -37.89 -3.89
CA GLU A 762 8.26 -38.23 -3.76
C GLU A 762 7.42 -37.53 -4.81
N CYS A 763 7.58 -36.21 -4.95
CA CYS A 763 6.93 -35.45 -6.01
C CYS A 763 7.26 -36.01 -7.40
N ARG A 764 8.55 -36.31 -7.66
CA ARG A 764 9.01 -36.92 -8.92
C ARG A 764 8.31 -38.23 -9.22
N LYS A 765 8.18 -39.09 -8.22
CA LYS A 765 7.65 -40.45 -8.40
C LYS A 765 6.13 -40.53 -8.22
N GLY A 766 5.47 -39.48 -7.73
CA GLY A 766 4.07 -39.55 -7.32
C GLY A 766 3.84 -40.49 -6.13
N THR A 767 4.82 -40.62 -5.24
CA THR A 767 4.78 -41.54 -4.08
C THR A 767 4.77 -40.76 -2.77
N VAL A 768 4.34 -41.41 -1.69
CA VAL A 768 4.45 -40.90 -0.31
C VAL A 768 5.10 -41.98 0.55
N THR A 769 6.01 -41.61 1.45
CA THR A 769 6.72 -42.55 2.32
C THR A 769 6.06 -42.67 3.70
N PHE A 770 5.63 -41.54 4.27
CA PHE A 770 5.10 -41.45 5.63
C PHE A 770 3.62 -41.07 5.62
N SER A 771 2.95 -41.25 6.76
CA SER A 771 1.55 -40.85 7.00
C SER A 771 1.48 -40.22 8.39
N GLY A 772 0.53 -39.31 8.60
CA GLY A 772 0.31 -38.72 9.92
C GLY A 772 0.00 -39.78 10.99
N SER A 773 0.68 -39.73 12.12
CA SER A 773 0.51 -40.71 13.22
C SER A 773 -0.87 -40.67 13.88
N VAL A 774 -1.59 -39.55 13.78
CA VAL A 774 -2.93 -39.37 14.37
C VAL A 774 -4.01 -39.54 13.31
N THR A 775 -3.85 -38.88 12.17
CA THR A 775 -4.86 -38.79 11.11
C THR A 775 -4.77 -39.92 10.09
N GLY A 776 -3.61 -40.58 9.99
CA GLY A 776 -3.34 -41.65 9.02
C GLY A 776 -3.31 -41.16 7.56
N ILE A 777 -3.33 -39.85 7.32
CA ILE A 777 -3.41 -39.30 5.96
C ILE A 777 -2.04 -39.47 5.28
N PRO A 778 -1.96 -40.14 4.11
CA PRO A 778 -0.69 -40.40 3.46
C PRO A 778 0.02 -39.12 2.99
N GLY A 779 1.24 -38.94 3.47
CA GLY A 779 2.10 -37.80 3.20
C GLY A 779 1.58 -36.49 3.78
N ILE A 780 0.67 -36.50 4.75
CA ILE A 780 0.29 -35.33 5.55
C ILE A 780 0.58 -35.70 7.01
N ILE A 781 1.64 -35.14 7.58
CA ILE A 781 2.16 -35.55 8.88
C ILE A 781 1.48 -34.78 10.02
N ASP A 782 1.45 -35.36 11.22
CA ASP A 782 0.87 -34.76 12.42
C ASP A 782 1.95 -34.29 13.41
N SER A 783 3.15 -34.86 13.32
CA SER A 783 4.36 -34.42 14.05
C SER A 783 5.60 -34.59 13.16
N GLU A 784 6.62 -33.77 13.41
CA GLU A 784 7.98 -33.95 12.93
C GLU A 784 8.53 -35.37 13.23
N ASN A 785 8.10 -36.02 14.32
CA ASN A 785 8.49 -37.39 14.65
C ASN A 785 7.91 -38.45 13.72
N ASP A 786 6.95 -38.11 12.84
CA ASP A 786 6.45 -39.03 11.82
C ASP A 786 7.53 -39.29 10.74
N VAL A 787 8.56 -38.44 10.66
CA VAL A 787 9.51 -38.37 9.55
C VAL A 787 10.99 -38.33 9.95
N LEU A 788 11.28 -38.15 11.23
CA LEU A 788 12.61 -38.27 11.86
C LEU A 788 12.85 -39.72 12.30
#